data_AF-A0A945X2H7-F1
#
_entry.id   AF-A0A945X2H7-F1
#
_cell.length_a   1.000
_cell.length_b   1.000
_cell.length_c   1.000
_cell.angle_alpha   90.00
_cell.angle_beta   90.00
_cell.angle_gamma   90.00
#
_symmetry.space_group_name_H-M   'P 1'
#
loop_
_entity.id
_entity.type
_entity.pdbx_description
1 polymer ?
#
loop_
_entity_poly.entity_id
_entity_poly.type
_entity_poly.pdbx_seq_one_letter_code
_entity_poly.pdbx_strand_id
1 'polypeptide(L)'
;MKRVFLYASVLFGCVNVFAAPSPAVAFVSRQFTYLEEYGACRDLREAGFEVGVLGWREVSVKGLQPFNVVVLTDIPPADERGKLQPWADQACQGIHTYIRNGGGCLAAMGAGGWDKGRVAANVFLEPLAAQLLDEQVTDSENLHRQTRGIRWYYSWTTNLTPHPATEGINALFYPARPWRADGQKTLYAPQLGDGWQVLVRGATSARSSRTGKHGVLQEVPGTYPSAPPIVAARTFGKGRAAIFALWPNWTFWGARHPSMGGVVWETGARGIASDTGAFCLNLLKWLAEPSAQGTTIGGYSTPEAPPTRPEQYPGQPVDWDEKVFREAPPRRHFRVLAGARTAYSGGVGTVKEYCAAARSAGYQAVLFSERLDQLTAPDWDRLREECQNASDRDFLALPGIDYETMQGDEYVAFGEFDFPKAPGLAAGGKRIDDTYNFWGSQMHHGFIAITRLHAHPDRDPQMLKNMTACAVYTYRNGDVIDDSLDHYLALDAQFHNLVPFVLHLVDSPGQVAKAATTGLQNVWRVADALDLRESITPHDQAGKLYWFNPHRAYLSAGPKLDYWDCINKMYWGSPTEGHDQFLARFSVSSPEGVREVKVLDRGQTHLRFANDAGVCQREFPGHHDNQHVFHLLATDAAGKRLLSPGIRIRFSPTYVNQCGDHQNTIANCLQRNRRGRMIYTTGTGRSVYAGWAPGWGAPCPVDPGDAYPPCWDGVVTGKSGWAVTSVLLPDGTVEAGRSAAASNLYEVAGPEVQILEQAVRHKYPDGTPERRDCAPAYRTVPTDYIDYVVRQVTPTARFERAGVSFNEIIVTAKRDFVFGSRGGYSLSGFAISDFASRPEGIGDHITLRLADGRILNRVGPLGAKPWHRSGDMDTGCYVAAYPNPLGAGAIYPLAPMRTKTVLTEKLCATTFGLALEGVKARKGDVWRIPFVAVAAPTTLEQGNQVFEDIRRTLGIGCSPGYAIEPRIGTVSDTTGRLLAQAGDSAFAVTLSKTTMPTDLFVQVQGLNERWTCAKQLGGEELVPVTVSRGTAYTALDLNPADVELVVGHPVTCSESAIRVVTWWSDEGLEVYAHNSGEGPVECDLRTNRAFVGLPVAEHHLRLPPGASDVWEISALRGR
;
A
#
# COMPACT_ATOMS: atom_id res chain seq x y z
N MET A 1 -18.03 5.56 89.95
CA MET A 1 -18.32 4.21 90.48
C MET A 1 -17.64 3.19 89.57
N LYS A 2 -16.34 2.89 89.78
CA LYS A 2 -15.74 1.72 90.47
C LYS A 2 -15.89 0.35 89.76
N ARG A 3 -14.79 -0.10 89.12
CA ARG A 3 -14.21 -1.47 88.98
C ARG A 3 -13.24 -1.45 87.77
N VAL A 4 -11.90 -1.30 87.88
CA VAL A 4 -10.80 -2.20 88.34
C VAL A 4 -10.78 -3.53 87.55
N PHE A 5 -10.00 -3.66 86.45
CA PHE A 5 -8.59 -4.13 86.30
C PHE A 5 -8.35 -5.61 86.65
N LEU A 6 -7.95 -6.46 85.67
CA LEU A 6 -6.61 -7.09 85.58
C LEU A 6 -6.45 -7.98 84.31
N TYR A 7 -5.22 -7.99 83.78
CA TYR A 7 -4.66 -8.69 82.62
C TYR A 7 -4.37 -10.19 82.85
N ALA A 8 -4.48 -11.02 81.80
CA ALA A 8 -3.50 -12.07 81.46
C ALA A 8 -3.69 -12.60 80.02
N SER A 9 -2.59 -12.67 79.28
CA SER A 9 -2.47 -12.87 77.84
C SER A 9 -2.54 -14.35 77.41
N VAL A 10 -3.26 -14.65 76.33
CA VAL A 10 -3.09 -15.87 75.52
C VAL A 10 -2.90 -15.45 74.06
N LEU A 11 -1.76 -15.85 73.49
CA LEU A 11 -1.41 -15.67 72.08
C LEU A 11 -2.46 -16.34 71.16
N PHE A 12 -2.97 -15.58 70.19
CA PHE A 12 -3.41 -16.14 68.91
C PHE A 12 -2.61 -15.44 67.81
N GLY A 13 -1.75 -16.19 67.13
CA GLY A 13 -0.99 -15.71 65.99
C GLY A 13 -1.92 -15.43 64.80
N CYS A 14 -1.96 -14.19 64.36
CA CYS A 14 -2.44 -13.84 63.03
C CYS A 14 -1.37 -14.26 62.02
N VAL A 15 -1.58 -15.40 61.37
CA VAL A 15 -0.87 -15.74 60.14
C VAL A 15 -1.42 -14.81 59.06
N ASN A 16 -0.61 -13.83 58.65
CA ASN A 16 -0.81 -13.14 57.38
C ASN A 16 -0.65 -14.16 56.26
N VAL A 17 -1.76 -14.59 55.66
CA VAL A 17 -1.73 -15.34 54.40
C VAL A 17 -1.28 -14.35 53.33
N PHE A 18 0.01 -14.35 53.01
CA PHE A 18 0.51 -13.70 51.80
C PHE A 18 -0.17 -14.40 50.61
N ALA A 19 -0.97 -13.66 49.84
CA ALA A 19 -1.47 -14.15 48.56
C ALA A 19 -0.26 -14.53 47.69
N ALA A 20 -0.28 -15.73 47.10
CA ALA A 20 0.75 -16.14 46.17
C ALA A 20 0.79 -15.12 45.01
N PRO A 21 1.97 -14.66 44.56
CA PRO A 21 2.07 -13.71 43.48
C PRO A 21 1.41 -14.27 42.21
N SER A 22 0.62 -13.42 41.54
CA SER A 22 -0.02 -13.75 40.26
C SER A 22 1.03 -14.23 39.25
N PRO A 23 0.77 -15.32 38.49
CA PRO A 23 1.69 -15.78 37.46
C PRO A 23 1.83 -14.73 36.36
N ALA A 24 3.03 -14.55 35.83
CA ALA A 24 3.33 -13.58 34.79
C ALA A 24 3.59 -14.23 33.43
N VAL A 25 3.06 -13.64 32.35
CA VAL A 25 3.31 -14.04 30.96
C VAL A 25 3.99 -12.90 30.19
N ALA A 26 5.05 -13.22 29.45
CA ALA A 26 5.68 -12.30 28.50
C ALA A 26 5.39 -12.71 27.06
N PHE A 27 4.94 -11.77 26.23
CA PHE A 27 4.95 -11.93 24.77
C PHE A 27 6.29 -11.48 24.21
N VAL A 28 7.02 -12.39 23.58
CA VAL A 28 8.28 -12.10 22.89
C VAL A 28 7.99 -11.85 21.42
N SER A 29 8.35 -10.67 20.93
CA SER A 29 8.11 -10.26 19.55
C SER A 29 9.16 -9.28 19.02
N ARG A 30 9.35 -9.27 17.70
CA ARG A 30 10.09 -8.22 16.98
C ARG A 30 9.21 -7.01 16.64
N GLN A 31 7.90 -7.19 16.59
CA GLN A 31 6.95 -6.24 16.01
C GLN A 31 5.92 -5.73 17.03
N PHE A 32 5.48 -6.61 17.94
CA PHE A 32 4.35 -6.36 18.85
C PHE A 32 4.83 -6.26 20.29
N THR A 33 5.39 -5.12 20.65
CA THR A 33 5.89 -4.83 22.02
C THR A 33 4.91 -3.95 22.81
N TYR A 34 3.61 -4.03 22.53
CA TYR A 34 2.58 -3.19 23.17
C TYR A 34 1.43 -4.04 23.72
N LEU A 35 0.96 -3.67 24.92
CA LEU A 35 0.00 -4.45 25.72
C LEU A 35 -1.45 -3.96 25.59
N GLU A 36 -1.68 -2.77 25.06
CA GLU A 36 -3.03 -2.20 24.94
C GLU A 36 -3.75 -2.65 23.67
N GLU A 37 -5.08 -2.66 23.73
CA GLU A 37 -6.06 -2.88 22.64
C GLU A 37 -6.35 -4.31 22.19
N TYR A 38 -5.62 -5.32 22.67
CA TYR A 38 -5.94 -6.70 22.32
C TYR A 38 -6.87 -7.33 23.36
N GLY A 39 -8.07 -7.73 22.94
CA GLY A 39 -9.06 -8.40 23.80
C GLY A 39 -8.50 -9.63 24.54
N ALA A 40 -7.49 -10.30 23.98
CA ALA A 40 -6.81 -11.43 24.61
C ALA A 40 -5.95 -11.03 25.84
N CYS A 41 -5.37 -9.83 25.87
CA CYS A 41 -4.61 -9.34 27.03
C CYS A 41 -5.55 -9.07 28.23
N ARG A 42 -6.77 -8.58 27.97
CA ARG A 42 -7.81 -8.45 29.00
C ARG A 42 -8.19 -9.83 29.56
N ASP A 43 -8.43 -10.81 28.68
CA ASP A 43 -8.80 -12.17 29.10
C ASP A 43 -7.70 -12.82 29.96
N LEU A 44 -6.42 -12.56 29.67
CA LEU A 44 -5.28 -13.01 30.49
C LEU A 44 -5.29 -12.38 31.89
N ARG A 45 -5.53 -11.07 31.98
CA ARG A 45 -5.64 -10.37 33.27
C ARG A 45 -6.84 -10.85 34.09
N GLU A 46 -7.99 -11.03 33.44
CA GLU A 46 -9.19 -11.62 34.08
C GLU A 46 -8.94 -13.06 34.53
N ALA A 47 -8.08 -13.81 33.83
CA ALA A 47 -7.65 -15.14 34.22
C ALA A 47 -6.57 -15.15 35.33
N GLY A 48 -6.16 -13.98 35.83
CA GLY A 48 -5.24 -13.81 36.96
C GLY A 48 -3.76 -13.69 36.57
N PHE A 49 -3.44 -13.41 35.31
CA PHE A 49 -2.05 -13.19 34.89
C PHE A 49 -1.62 -11.73 34.97
N GLU A 50 -0.35 -11.54 35.34
CA GLU A 50 0.40 -10.35 34.97
C GLU A 50 0.89 -10.49 33.52
N VAL A 51 0.80 -9.44 32.71
CA VAL A 51 1.08 -9.48 31.27
C VAL A 51 2.18 -8.48 30.92
N GLY A 52 3.26 -8.97 30.33
CA GLY A 52 4.38 -8.18 29.83
C GLY A 52 4.73 -8.48 28.37
N VAL A 53 5.66 -7.70 27.86
CA VAL A 53 6.20 -7.80 26.50
C VAL A 53 7.72 -7.70 26.57
N LEU A 54 8.41 -8.40 25.67
CA LEU A 54 9.87 -8.34 25.54
C LEU A 54 10.27 -8.30 24.07
N GLY A 55 11.13 -7.36 23.71
CA GLY A 55 11.82 -7.37 22.43
C GLY A 55 12.88 -8.47 22.40
N TRP A 56 13.11 -9.07 21.22
CA TRP A 56 14.11 -10.13 21.06
C TRP A 56 15.54 -9.75 21.48
N ARG A 57 15.90 -8.45 21.45
CA ARG A 57 17.22 -7.97 21.90
C ARG A 57 17.34 -7.91 23.43
N GLU A 58 16.23 -7.93 24.15
CA GLU A 58 16.17 -7.92 25.61
C GLU A 58 16.16 -9.35 26.19
N VAL A 59 15.92 -10.35 25.33
CA VAL A 59 15.89 -11.76 25.70
C VAL A 59 17.25 -12.22 26.19
N SER A 60 17.29 -12.52 27.49
CA SER A 60 18.41 -13.14 28.19
C SER A 60 17.83 -13.93 29.36
N VAL A 61 18.58 -14.88 29.94
CA VAL A 61 18.10 -15.64 31.11
C VAL A 61 17.61 -14.71 32.23
N LYS A 62 18.32 -13.61 32.47
CA LYS A 62 17.93 -12.59 33.46
C LYS A 62 16.69 -11.80 33.03
N GLY A 63 16.58 -11.41 31.76
CA GLY A 63 15.43 -10.69 31.22
C GLY A 63 14.14 -11.51 31.22
N LEU A 64 14.24 -12.83 31.09
CA LEU A 64 13.09 -13.76 31.14
C LEU A 64 12.66 -14.11 32.57
N GLN A 65 13.57 -13.99 33.55
CA GLN A 65 13.36 -14.40 34.94
C GLN A 65 12.09 -13.83 35.60
N PRO A 66 11.65 -12.58 35.36
CA PRO A 66 10.44 -12.03 35.97
C PRO A 66 9.14 -12.73 35.53
N PHE A 67 9.17 -13.50 34.44
CA PHE A 67 7.99 -14.11 33.83
C PHE A 67 7.93 -15.61 34.12
N ASN A 68 6.74 -16.13 34.42
CA ASN A 68 6.51 -17.56 34.60
C ASN A 68 6.38 -18.29 33.26
N VAL A 69 5.86 -17.59 32.24
CA VAL A 69 5.66 -18.12 30.88
C VAL A 69 6.09 -17.11 29.85
N VAL A 70 6.71 -17.58 28.77
CA VAL A 70 7.00 -16.77 27.58
C VAL A 70 6.21 -17.31 26.39
N VAL A 71 5.61 -16.42 25.61
CA VAL A 71 4.91 -16.73 24.36
C VAL A 71 5.72 -16.17 23.22
N LEU A 72 6.28 -17.05 22.39
CA LEU A 72 7.02 -16.66 21.19
C LEU A 72 6.01 -16.45 20.05
N THR A 73 5.83 -15.20 19.64
CA THR A 73 4.85 -14.82 18.62
C THR A 73 5.45 -14.70 17.22
N ASP A 74 6.77 -14.50 17.16
CA ASP A 74 7.59 -14.53 15.96
C ASP A 74 9.00 -15.01 16.33
N ILE A 75 9.89 -15.11 15.34
CA ILE A 75 11.33 -15.38 15.56
C ILE A 75 12.17 -14.51 14.61
N PRO A 76 13.38 -14.08 15.00
CA PRO A 76 14.30 -13.39 14.09
C PRO A 76 14.63 -14.29 12.89
N PRO A 77 14.71 -13.72 11.68
CA PRO A 77 14.93 -14.50 10.48
C PRO A 77 16.31 -15.18 10.51
N ALA A 78 16.35 -16.41 10.01
CA ALA A 78 17.58 -17.08 9.64
C ALA A 78 17.94 -16.72 8.18
N ASP A 79 19.22 -16.84 7.83
CA ASP A 79 19.62 -16.84 6.42
C ASP A 79 19.09 -18.10 5.70
N GLU A 80 19.27 -18.17 4.38
CA GLU A 80 18.82 -19.30 3.55
C GLU A 80 19.51 -20.63 3.90
N ARG A 81 20.58 -20.58 4.71
CA ARG A 81 21.30 -21.76 5.22
C ARG A 81 20.85 -22.15 6.62
N GLY A 82 19.82 -21.48 7.17
CA GLY A 82 19.30 -21.74 8.50
C GLY A 82 20.16 -21.18 9.63
N LYS A 83 21.07 -20.24 9.35
CA LYS A 83 21.90 -19.61 10.36
C LYS A 83 21.22 -18.37 10.92
N LEU A 84 21.01 -18.34 12.23
CA LEU A 84 20.54 -17.15 12.96
C LEU A 84 21.68 -16.14 13.12
N GLN A 85 21.32 -14.87 13.26
CA GLN A 85 22.25 -13.82 13.70
C GLN A 85 22.81 -14.19 15.09
N PRO A 86 24.09 -13.88 15.40
CA PRO A 86 24.71 -14.31 16.66
C PRO A 86 23.92 -13.91 17.93
N TRP A 87 23.36 -12.70 17.95
CA TRP A 87 22.56 -12.23 19.08
C TRP A 87 21.20 -12.95 19.19
N ALA A 88 20.61 -13.36 18.05
CA ALA A 88 19.34 -14.08 18.01
C ALA A 88 19.52 -15.55 18.41
N ASP A 89 20.62 -16.17 17.97
CA ASP A 89 21.03 -17.49 18.44
C ASP A 89 21.25 -17.51 19.96
N GLN A 90 21.95 -16.51 20.50
CA GLN A 90 22.13 -16.35 21.94
C GLN A 90 20.79 -16.18 22.69
N ALA A 91 19.83 -15.42 22.13
CA ALA A 91 18.50 -15.29 22.70
C ALA A 91 17.73 -16.62 22.72
N CYS A 92 17.76 -17.40 21.63
CA CYS A 92 17.18 -18.74 21.56
C CYS A 92 17.76 -19.68 22.63
N GLN A 93 19.09 -19.71 22.76
CA GLN A 93 19.78 -20.49 23.80
C GLN A 93 19.42 -20.02 25.22
N GLY A 94 19.23 -18.72 25.40
CA GLY A 94 18.73 -18.12 26.64
C GLY A 94 17.34 -18.64 27.01
N ILE A 95 16.42 -18.73 26.04
CA ILE A 95 15.08 -19.29 26.25
C ILE A 95 15.15 -20.77 26.60
N HIS A 96 15.96 -21.58 25.90
CA HIS A 96 16.12 -23.01 26.26
C HIS A 96 16.65 -23.19 27.68
N THR A 97 17.59 -22.34 28.10
CA THR A 97 18.13 -22.35 29.47
C THR A 97 17.07 -21.95 30.49
N TYR A 98 16.27 -20.93 30.19
CA TYR A 98 15.13 -20.51 31.00
C TYR A 98 14.10 -21.64 31.20
N ILE A 99 13.72 -22.36 30.13
CA ILE A 99 12.80 -23.50 30.22
C ILE A 99 13.39 -24.59 31.11
N ARG A 100 14.66 -24.97 30.91
CA ARG A 100 15.32 -26.00 31.74
C ARG A 100 15.36 -25.64 33.22
N ASN A 101 15.35 -24.35 33.55
CA ASN A 101 15.37 -23.84 34.92
C ASN A 101 13.98 -23.72 35.58
N GLY A 102 12.90 -24.07 34.89
CA GLY A 102 11.53 -24.06 35.46
C GLY A 102 10.56 -23.13 34.73
N GLY A 103 11.02 -22.36 33.75
CA GLY A 103 10.17 -21.49 32.95
C GLY A 103 9.22 -22.26 32.02
N GLY A 104 8.07 -21.66 31.73
CA GLY A 104 7.15 -22.13 30.70
C GLY A 104 7.38 -21.44 29.35
N CYS A 105 7.25 -22.15 28.24
CA CYS A 105 7.33 -21.55 26.89
C CYS A 105 6.22 -22.07 25.97
N LEU A 106 5.49 -21.15 25.33
CA LEU A 106 4.59 -21.44 24.22
C LEU A 106 5.19 -20.94 22.91
N ALA A 107 5.55 -21.86 22.01
CA ALA A 107 5.89 -21.54 20.63
C ALA A 107 4.60 -21.36 19.82
N ALA A 108 4.07 -20.13 19.82
CA ALA A 108 2.91 -19.70 19.05
C ALA A 108 3.33 -19.05 17.71
N MET A 109 4.33 -19.62 17.04
CA MET A 109 4.96 -18.96 15.89
C MET A 109 4.26 -19.37 14.59
N GLY A 110 3.66 -18.39 13.91
CA GLY A 110 3.38 -18.47 12.49
C GLY A 110 4.54 -17.86 11.70
N ALA A 111 5.00 -18.52 10.64
CA ALA A 111 6.09 -17.97 9.83
C ALA A 111 5.58 -16.86 8.89
N GLY A 112 6.43 -15.86 8.65
CA GLY A 112 6.27 -14.93 7.53
C GLY A 112 6.35 -15.65 6.18
N GLY A 113 5.91 -14.98 5.10
CA GLY A 113 6.00 -15.50 3.73
C GLY A 113 7.41 -15.98 3.34
N TRP A 114 7.50 -16.83 2.30
CA TRP A 114 8.75 -17.38 1.75
C TRP A 114 9.58 -18.28 2.70
N ASP A 115 8.95 -18.89 3.69
CA ASP A 115 9.51 -20.01 4.48
C ASP A 115 10.67 -19.68 5.46
N LYS A 116 11.21 -18.45 5.44
CA LYS A 116 12.30 -18.02 6.34
C LYS A 116 11.95 -18.08 7.82
N GLY A 117 10.70 -17.76 8.17
CA GLY A 117 10.20 -17.86 9.55
C GLY A 117 10.13 -19.31 10.03
N ARG A 118 9.82 -20.27 9.15
CA ARG A 118 9.77 -21.70 9.47
C ARG A 118 11.18 -22.24 9.71
N VAL A 119 12.13 -21.87 8.85
CA VAL A 119 13.54 -22.27 9.01
C VAL A 119 14.09 -21.78 10.35
N ALA A 120 13.89 -20.50 10.67
CA ALA A 120 14.29 -19.96 11.97
C ALA A 120 13.59 -20.66 13.15
N ALA A 121 12.28 -20.90 13.05
CA ALA A 121 11.52 -21.61 14.08
C ALA A 121 12.07 -23.04 14.29
N ASN A 122 12.46 -23.72 13.22
CA ASN A 122 13.03 -25.07 13.32
C ASN A 122 14.42 -25.08 13.99
N VAL A 123 15.24 -24.04 13.81
CA VAL A 123 16.49 -23.89 14.59
C VAL A 123 16.20 -23.80 16.08
N PHE A 124 15.15 -23.06 16.48
CA PHE A 124 14.74 -22.99 17.89
C PHE A 124 14.12 -24.31 18.40
N LEU A 125 13.37 -25.03 17.57
CA LEU A 125 12.64 -26.24 17.97
C LEU A 125 13.51 -27.51 17.95
N GLU A 126 14.63 -27.52 17.21
CA GLU A 126 15.53 -28.67 17.10
C GLU A 126 16.00 -29.18 18.48
N PRO A 127 16.48 -28.34 19.42
CA PRO A 127 16.84 -28.79 20.78
C PRO A 127 15.67 -29.35 21.60
N LEU A 128 14.43 -29.09 21.19
CA LEU A 128 13.20 -29.63 21.80
C LEU A 128 12.67 -30.87 21.08
N ALA A 129 13.43 -31.41 20.12
CA ALA A 129 13.05 -32.55 19.27
C ALA A 129 11.70 -32.33 18.57
N ALA A 130 11.52 -31.18 17.92
CA ALA A 130 10.36 -30.87 17.09
C ALA A 130 10.75 -30.07 15.86
N GLN A 131 9.92 -30.12 14.82
CA GLN A 131 10.03 -29.25 13.66
C GLN A 131 8.66 -28.92 13.08
N LEU A 132 8.53 -27.75 12.47
CA LEU A 132 7.40 -27.38 11.64
C LEU A 132 7.67 -27.86 10.21
N LEU A 133 6.74 -28.63 9.68
CA LEU A 133 6.74 -29.09 8.29
C LEU A 133 6.32 -27.96 7.37
N ASP A 134 6.72 -27.98 6.10
CA ASP A 134 6.19 -27.02 5.11
C ASP A 134 4.77 -27.40 4.64
N GLU A 135 3.85 -27.55 5.60
CA GLU A 135 2.52 -28.11 5.38
C GLU A 135 1.46 -27.39 6.24
N GLN A 136 0.32 -27.06 5.62
CA GLN A 136 -0.84 -26.42 6.24
C GLN A 136 -1.84 -27.47 6.69
N VAL A 137 -2.40 -27.34 7.90
CA VAL A 137 -3.55 -28.15 8.33
C VAL A 137 -4.85 -27.59 7.74
N THR A 138 -5.67 -28.46 7.14
CA THR A 138 -6.97 -28.11 6.53
C THR A 138 -7.98 -29.23 6.73
N ASP A 139 -9.27 -28.90 6.77
CA ASP A 139 -10.37 -29.86 6.83
C ASP A 139 -11.51 -29.41 5.90
N SER A 140 -11.82 -30.22 4.89
CA SER A 140 -12.89 -29.91 3.92
C SER A 140 -14.28 -30.24 4.44
N GLU A 141 -14.42 -31.14 5.41
CA GLU A 141 -15.72 -31.54 5.98
C GLU A 141 -16.16 -30.56 7.06
N ASN A 142 -15.24 -30.23 7.98
CA ASN A 142 -15.43 -29.20 8.99
C ASN A 142 -14.94 -27.86 8.48
N LEU A 143 -15.52 -27.38 7.38
CA LEU A 143 -15.17 -26.10 6.77
C LEU A 143 -16.30 -25.09 6.95
N HIS A 144 -15.94 -23.89 7.41
CA HIS A 144 -16.81 -22.73 7.45
C HIS A 144 -16.14 -21.56 6.75
N ARG A 145 -16.86 -20.92 5.84
CA ARG A 145 -16.43 -19.63 5.29
C ARG A 145 -17.23 -18.53 5.99
N GLN A 146 -16.52 -17.58 6.56
CA GLN A 146 -17.11 -16.38 7.15
C GLN A 146 -18.03 -15.69 6.13
N THR A 147 -19.22 -15.29 6.55
CA THR A 147 -20.24 -14.70 5.67
C THR A 147 -20.11 -13.18 5.52
N ARG A 148 -19.42 -12.52 6.47
CA ARG A 148 -19.10 -11.07 6.52
C ARG A 148 -17.63 -10.89 6.93
N GLY A 149 -17.10 -9.67 6.97
CA GLY A 149 -15.69 -9.44 7.34
C GLY A 149 -14.72 -9.87 6.22
N ILE A 150 -13.59 -10.50 6.55
CA ILE A 150 -12.56 -10.89 5.55
C ILE A 150 -12.90 -12.15 4.73
N ARG A 151 -14.08 -12.76 4.95
CA ARG A 151 -14.56 -13.96 4.23
C ARG A 151 -13.59 -15.16 4.30
N TRP A 152 -12.88 -15.29 5.42
CA TRP A 152 -11.87 -16.33 5.59
C TRP A 152 -12.48 -17.72 5.77
N TYR A 153 -11.66 -18.74 5.50
CA TYR A 153 -12.01 -20.14 5.71
C TYR A 153 -11.46 -20.63 7.04
N TYR A 154 -12.35 -21.13 7.88
CA TYR A 154 -12.04 -21.71 9.17
C TYR A 154 -12.44 -23.18 9.19
N SER A 155 -11.70 -23.96 9.95
CA SER A 155 -12.05 -25.31 10.33
C SER A 155 -12.08 -25.43 11.84
N TRP A 156 -12.67 -26.51 12.33
CA TRP A 156 -12.67 -26.81 13.76
C TRP A 156 -12.39 -28.27 14.02
N THR A 157 -12.08 -28.59 15.28
CA THR A 157 -11.83 -29.95 15.74
C THR A 157 -12.34 -30.10 17.17
N THR A 158 -12.86 -31.30 17.47
CA THR A 158 -13.21 -31.76 18.82
C THR A 158 -12.29 -32.90 19.27
N ASN A 159 -11.22 -33.18 18.51
CA ASN A 159 -10.27 -34.26 18.77
C ASN A 159 -9.23 -33.82 19.82
N LEU A 160 -9.65 -33.92 21.09
CA LEU A 160 -8.91 -33.45 22.26
C LEU A 160 -8.47 -34.62 23.13
N THR A 161 -7.21 -34.60 23.56
CA THR A 161 -6.68 -35.57 24.53
C THR A 161 -6.86 -35.02 25.95
N PRO A 162 -7.32 -35.84 26.93
CA PRO A 162 -7.44 -35.39 28.32
C PRO A 162 -6.12 -34.86 28.87
N HIS A 163 -6.15 -33.62 29.34
CA HIS A 163 -5.01 -32.89 29.89
C HIS A 163 -5.55 -31.67 30.66
N PRO A 164 -4.86 -31.12 31.68
CA PRO A 164 -5.30 -29.90 32.36
C PRO A 164 -5.59 -28.73 31.41
N ALA A 165 -4.80 -28.61 30.34
CA ALA A 165 -5.02 -27.59 29.30
C ALA A 165 -6.31 -27.78 28.47
N THR A 166 -6.84 -29.00 28.37
CA THR A 166 -8.04 -29.34 27.58
C THR A 166 -9.29 -29.54 28.45
N GLU A 167 -9.19 -29.32 29.77
CA GLU A 167 -10.34 -29.43 30.67
C GLU A 167 -11.39 -28.36 30.36
N GLY A 168 -12.66 -28.79 30.22
CA GLY A 168 -13.79 -27.92 29.88
C GLY A 168 -13.80 -27.42 28.43
N ILE A 169 -12.87 -27.86 27.59
CA ILE A 169 -12.75 -27.47 26.18
C ILE A 169 -13.51 -28.47 25.31
N ASN A 170 -14.39 -27.99 24.44
CA ASN A 170 -15.21 -28.82 23.55
C ASN A 170 -14.74 -28.75 22.10
N ALA A 171 -14.39 -27.56 21.60
CA ALA A 171 -13.99 -27.37 20.21
C ALA A 171 -12.94 -26.28 20.03
N LEU A 172 -11.93 -26.53 19.19
CA LEU A 172 -10.96 -25.53 18.75
C LEU A 172 -11.21 -25.15 17.30
N PHE A 173 -11.17 -23.86 17.01
CA PHE A 173 -11.26 -23.33 15.65
C PHE A 173 -9.88 -22.86 15.17
N TYR A 174 -9.63 -22.94 13.87
CA TYR A 174 -8.38 -22.50 13.25
C TYR A 174 -8.61 -22.12 11.78
N PRO A 175 -7.79 -21.22 11.22
CA PRO A 175 -7.80 -20.92 9.79
C PRO A 175 -7.42 -22.15 8.96
N ALA A 176 -8.22 -22.46 7.94
CA ALA A 176 -8.11 -23.67 7.13
C ALA A 176 -7.25 -23.51 5.87
N ARG A 177 -6.78 -22.29 5.56
CA ARG A 177 -6.06 -21.98 4.32
C ARG A 177 -4.81 -21.13 4.56
N PRO A 178 -3.82 -21.16 3.65
CA PRO A 178 -2.72 -20.21 3.63
C PRO A 178 -3.19 -18.76 3.45
N TRP A 179 -2.45 -17.80 3.99
CA TRP A 179 -2.77 -16.37 4.02
C TRP A 179 -2.53 -15.65 2.69
N ARG A 180 -1.48 -16.03 1.96
CA ARG A 180 -0.97 -15.33 0.77
C ARG A 180 -0.74 -16.28 -0.40
N ALA A 181 -0.64 -15.72 -1.61
CA ALA A 181 -0.36 -16.45 -2.85
C ALA A 181 1.06 -17.07 -2.91
N ASP A 182 1.97 -16.65 -2.03
CA ASP A 182 3.27 -17.31 -1.82
C ASP A 182 3.17 -18.55 -0.91
N GLY A 183 1.96 -18.87 -0.42
CA GLY A 183 1.71 -20.03 0.43
C GLY A 183 2.08 -19.82 1.90
N GLN A 184 2.09 -18.59 2.42
CA GLN A 184 2.27 -18.34 3.86
C GLN A 184 1.23 -19.13 4.68
N LYS A 185 1.67 -20.10 5.50
CA LYS A 185 0.75 -20.98 6.25
C LYS A 185 0.24 -20.27 7.49
N THR A 186 -1.05 -20.45 7.78
CA THR A 186 -1.72 -19.90 8.95
C THR A 186 -1.66 -20.85 10.14
N LEU A 187 -1.66 -22.16 9.87
CA LEU A 187 -1.47 -23.22 10.85
C LEU A 187 -0.53 -24.30 10.28
N TYR A 188 0.68 -24.36 10.83
CA TYR A 188 1.70 -25.33 10.45
C TYR A 188 1.44 -26.70 11.10
N ALA A 189 1.70 -27.78 10.35
CA ALA A 189 1.74 -29.14 10.92
C ALA A 189 3.09 -29.39 11.61
N PRO A 190 3.14 -29.66 12.93
CA PRO A 190 4.36 -30.04 13.61
C PRO A 190 4.67 -31.53 13.43
N GLN A 191 5.95 -31.84 13.18
CA GLN A 191 6.51 -33.17 13.38
C GLN A 191 7.23 -33.21 14.72
N LEU A 192 6.83 -34.15 15.56
CA LEU A 192 7.24 -34.25 16.96
C LEU A 192 8.09 -35.50 17.17
N GLY A 193 9.22 -35.36 17.86
CA GLY A 193 10.02 -36.47 18.35
C GLY A 193 9.52 -37.00 19.69
N ASP A 194 10.33 -37.86 20.31
CA ASP A 194 9.95 -38.52 21.56
C ASP A 194 9.79 -37.53 22.74
N GLY A 195 8.78 -37.81 23.57
CA GLY A 195 8.47 -37.05 24.80
C GLY A 195 7.45 -35.91 24.64
N TRP A 196 6.91 -35.71 23.43
CA TRP A 196 5.77 -34.81 23.22
C TRP A 196 4.43 -35.52 23.40
N GLN A 197 3.53 -34.94 24.20
CA GLN A 197 2.12 -35.32 24.25
C GLN A 197 1.32 -34.44 23.30
N VAL A 198 0.65 -35.04 22.32
CA VAL A 198 -0.29 -34.31 21.45
C VAL A 198 -1.57 -34.05 22.23
N LEU A 199 -1.93 -32.78 22.41
CA LEU A 199 -3.12 -32.36 23.15
C LEU A 199 -4.33 -32.20 22.22
N VAL A 200 -4.08 -31.70 21.01
CA VAL A 200 -5.11 -31.40 20.01
C VAL A 200 -4.67 -31.95 18.67
N ARG A 201 -5.58 -32.65 18.01
CA ARG A 201 -5.43 -33.10 16.62
C ARG A 201 -6.50 -32.46 15.76
N GLY A 202 -6.26 -32.41 14.44
CA GLY A 202 -7.35 -32.23 13.48
C GLY A 202 -8.39 -33.34 13.62
N ALA A 203 -9.60 -33.10 13.11
CA ALA A 203 -10.61 -34.15 13.00
C ALA A 203 -10.10 -35.30 12.11
N THR A 204 -10.77 -36.44 12.12
CA THR A 204 -10.42 -37.57 11.26
C THR A 204 -10.48 -37.22 9.76
N SER A 205 -11.30 -36.23 9.39
CA SER A 205 -11.41 -35.66 8.05
C SER A 205 -10.31 -34.64 7.70
N ALA A 206 -9.60 -34.12 8.70
CA ALA A 206 -8.55 -33.13 8.51
C ALA A 206 -7.24 -33.76 8.02
N ARG A 207 -6.50 -33.04 7.18
CA ARG A 207 -5.19 -33.45 6.64
C ARG A 207 -4.17 -32.31 6.72
N SER A 208 -2.90 -32.63 6.70
CA SER A 208 -1.85 -31.66 6.34
C SER A 208 -1.68 -31.65 4.82
N SER A 209 -1.43 -30.50 4.21
CA SER A 209 -1.20 -30.38 2.77
C SER A 209 -0.06 -29.41 2.46
N ARG A 210 0.75 -29.76 1.47
CA ARG A 210 1.77 -28.87 0.91
C ARG A 210 1.10 -27.80 0.06
N THR A 211 1.74 -26.64 -0.01
CA THR A 211 1.30 -25.58 -0.91
C THR A 211 1.96 -25.78 -2.28
N GLY A 212 1.16 -25.84 -3.33
CA GLY A 212 1.62 -25.81 -4.72
C GLY A 212 1.89 -24.39 -5.19
N LYS A 213 1.93 -24.21 -6.51
CA LYS A 213 2.04 -22.86 -7.10
C LYS A 213 0.87 -21.98 -6.62
N HIS A 214 1.14 -20.70 -6.39
CA HIS A 214 0.12 -19.68 -6.12
C HIS A 214 -0.64 -19.85 -4.79
N GLY A 215 -0.05 -20.51 -3.80
CA GLY A 215 -0.66 -20.61 -2.47
C GLY A 215 -1.75 -21.68 -2.37
N VAL A 216 -1.99 -22.46 -3.44
CA VAL A 216 -3.04 -23.48 -3.51
C VAL A 216 -2.60 -24.74 -2.77
N LEU A 217 -3.43 -25.22 -1.84
CA LEU A 217 -3.19 -26.50 -1.18
C LEU A 217 -3.31 -27.66 -2.16
N GLN A 218 -2.35 -28.58 -2.12
CA GLN A 218 -2.39 -29.78 -2.93
C GLN A 218 -3.50 -30.71 -2.44
N GLU A 219 -4.18 -31.37 -3.39
CA GLU A 219 -5.20 -32.38 -3.05
C GLU A 219 -4.58 -33.62 -2.42
N VAL A 220 -3.38 -33.98 -2.85
CA VAL A 220 -2.60 -35.07 -2.23
C VAL A 220 -2.20 -34.63 -0.83
N PRO A 221 -2.56 -35.40 0.22
CA PRO A 221 -2.11 -35.10 1.57
C PRO A 221 -0.58 -35.07 1.65
N GLY A 222 -0.07 -34.21 2.53
CA GLY A 222 1.33 -34.19 2.94
C GLY A 222 1.65 -35.35 3.88
N THR A 223 2.34 -35.04 4.96
CA THR A 223 2.84 -36.02 5.94
C THR A 223 1.71 -36.72 6.70
N TYR A 224 0.65 -36.00 7.05
CA TYR A 224 -0.50 -36.51 7.80
C TYR A 224 -1.75 -36.58 6.90
N PRO A 225 -2.17 -37.79 6.46
CA PRO A 225 -3.38 -37.96 5.65
C PRO A 225 -4.68 -37.82 6.45
N SER A 226 -4.61 -37.92 7.79
CA SER A 226 -5.75 -37.80 8.71
C SER A 226 -5.27 -37.32 10.08
N ALA A 227 -6.12 -36.57 10.81
CA ALA A 227 -5.92 -36.14 12.19
C ALA A 227 -4.50 -35.63 12.53
N PRO A 228 -3.97 -34.64 11.76
CA PRO A 228 -2.65 -34.06 12.01
C PRO A 228 -2.56 -33.50 13.44
N PRO A 229 -1.39 -33.57 14.11
CA PRO A 229 -1.19 -32.84 15.36
C PRO A 229 -1.35 -31.34 15.12
N ILE A 230 -1.99 -30.64 16.07
CA ILE A 230 -2.18 -29.17 16.03
C ILE A 230 -1.48 -28.54 17.24
N VAL A 231 -1.67 -29.11 18.42
CA VAL A 231 -1.04 -28.65 19.67
C VAL A 231 -0.37 -29.81 20.38
N ALA A 232 0.84 -29.59 20.85
CA ALA A 232 1.57 -30.56 21.68
C ALA A 232 2.30 -29.88 22.83
N ALA A 233 2.49 -30.63 23.92
CA ALA A 233 3.17 -30.17 25.12
C ALA A 233 4.19 -31.20 25.61
N ARG A 234 5.24 -30.75 26.28
CA ARG A 234 6.23 -31.61 26.93
C ARG A 234 6.84 -30.96 28.18
N THR A 235 7.44 -31.78 29.02
CA THR A 235 8.43 -31.32 30.00
C THR A 235 9.80 -31.17 29.36
N PHE A 236 10.57 -30.19 29.83
CA PHE A 236 11.95 -29.96 29.37
C PHE A 236 12.80 -29.39 30.50
N GLY A 237 13.67 -30.23 31.08
CA GLY A 237 14.33 -29.91 32.35
C GLY A 237 13.29 -29.78 33.47
N LYS A 238 13.36 -28.68 34.25
CA LYS A 238 12.40 -28.39 35.33
C LYS A 238 11.13 -27.68 34.85
N GLY A 239 11.13 -27.17 33.62
CA GLY A 239 10.02 -26.40 33.04
C GLY A 239 9.20 -27.18 32.01
N ARG A 240 8.39 -26.45 31.26
CA ARG A 240 7.44 -27.00 30.28
C ARG A 240 7.49 -26.20 28.97
N ALA A 241 7.29 -26.89 27.86
CA ALA A 241 7.21 -26.31 26.53
C ALA A 241 5.95 -26.78 25.80
N ALA A 242 5.33 -25.91 25.02
CA ALA A 242 4.22 -26.24 24.13
C ALA A 242 4.42 -25.65 22.75
N ILE A 243 3.89 -26.32 21.72
CA ILE A 243 3.83 -25.84 20.34
C ILE A 243 2.36 -25.71 19.97
N PHE A 244 1.96 -24.51 19.59
CA PHE A 244 0.70 -24.25 18.90
C PHE A 244 1.02 -23.35 17.71
N ALA A 245 1.43 -23.94 16.59
CA ALA A 245 1.97 -23.23 15.43
C ALA A 245 0.88 -22.54 14.58
N LEU A 246 -0.12 -21.97 15.26
CA LEU A 246 -1.11 -21.06 14.74
C LEU A 246 -0.54 -19.64 14.81
N TRP A 247 -0.61 -18.92 13.69
CA TRP A 247 -0.11 -17.57 13.62
C TRP A 247 -0.88 -16.63 14.58
N PRO A 248 -0.22 -15.85 15.46
CA PRO A 248 -0.88 -15.10 16.54
C PRO A 248 -1.91 -14.04 16.11
N ASN A 249 -1.92 -13.64 14.85
CA ASN A 249 -2.98 -12.78 14.29
C ASN A 249 -4.36 -13.44 14.34
N TRP A 250 -4.44 -14.77 14.45
CA TRP A 250 -5.70 -15.49 14.62
C TRP A 250 -6.08 -15.71 16.08
N THR A 251 -5.17 -15.41 17.01
CA THR A 251 -5.36 -15.59 18.45
C THR A 251 -5.09 -14.27 19.19
N PHE A 252 -3.90 -14.12 19.79
CA PHE A 252 -3.59 -13.06 20.75
C PHE A 252 -3.71 -11.65 20.17
N TRP A 253 -3.25 -11.45 18.94
CA TRP A 253 -3.28 -10.13 18.32
C TRP A 253 -4.61 -9.87 17.65
N GLY A 254 -5.30 -10.89 17.13
CA GLY A 254 -6.39 -10.62 16.19
C GLY A 254 -7.72 -11.30 16.25
N ALA A 255 -7.88 -12.18 17.23
CA ALA A 255 -9.13 -12.86 17.54
C ALA A 255 -10.40 -12.00 17.37
N ARG A 256 -10.45 -10.83 18.04
CA ARG A 256 -11.68 -10.02 18.21
C ARG A 256 -11.79 -8.81 17.28
N HIS A 257 -10.94 -8.69 16.26
CA HIS A 257 -11.13 -7.61 15.29
C HIS A 257 -12.50 -7.77 14.60
N PRO A 258 -13.28 -6.69 14.37
CA PRO A 258 -14.61 -6.80 13.77
C PRO A 258 -14.63 -7.58 12.44
N SER A 259 -13.56 -7.49 11.65
CA SER A 259 -13.42 -8.23 10.39
C SER A 259 -13.13 -9.73 10.56
N MET A 260 -12.62 -10.16 11.72
CA MET A 260 -12.31 -11.55 12.09
C MET A 260 -13.49 -12.23 12.82
N GLY A 261 -14.32 -11.43 13.49
CA GLY A 261 -15.59 -11.85 14.07
C GLY A 261 -15.49 -12.78 15.29
N GLY A 262 -14.32 -12.91 15.92
CA GLY A 262 -14.12 -13.80 17.07
C GLY A 262 -14.18 -15.29 16.74
N VAL A 263 -14.22 -15.67 15.45
CA VAL A 263 -14.51 -17.06 15.03
C VAL A 263 -13.53 -18.07 15.64
N VAL A 264 -12.24 -17.73 15.67
CA VAL A 264 -11.20 -18.60 16.23
C VAL A 264 -11.19 -18.57 17.75
N TRP A 265 -11.59 -17.48 18.40
CA TRP A 265 -11.33 -17.29 19.83
C TRP A 265 -12.50 -17.71 20.72
N GLU A 266 -13.71 -17.23 20.42
CA GLU A 266 -14.92 -17.54 21.19
C GLU A 266 -16.19 -17.78 20.35
N THR A 267 -16.38 -17.09 19.22
CA THR A 267 -17.66 -17.09 18.49
C THR A 267 -17.96 -18.43 17.84
N GLY A 268 -16.94 -19.06 17.24
CA GLY A 268 -17.11 -20.27 16.44
C GLY A 268 -18.02 -20.07 15.22
N ALA A 269 -18.58 -21.16 14.69
CA ALA A 269 -19.46 -21.15 13.54
C ALA A 269 -20.34 -22.41 13.45
N ARG A 270 -21.39 -22.36 12.60
CA ARG A 270 -22.33 -23.47 12.35
C ARG A 270 -22.97 -24.05 13.63
N GLY A 271 -23.24 -23.19 14.60
CA GLY A 271 -23.83 -23.57 15.90
C GLY A 271 -22.86 -24.20 16.89
N ILE A 272 -21.56 -24.22 16.58
CA ILE A 272 -20.49 -24.69 17.48
C ILE A 272 -19.67 -23.48 17.91
N ALA A 273 -19.63 -23.21 19.22
CA ALA A 273 -18.80 -22.16 19.79
C ALA A 273 -17.31 -22.55 19.74
N SER A 274 -16.42 -21.56 19.76
CA SER A 274 -14.99 -21.82 19.85
C SER A 274 -14.52 -21.73 21.29
N ASP A 275 -13.73 -22.69 21.74
CA ASP A 275 -13.08 -22.69 23.04
C ASP A 275 -11.57 -22.41 22.93
N THR A 276 -11.07 -21.98 21.76
CA THR A 276 -9.62 -21.80 21.55
C THR A 276 -9.02 -20.77 22.49
N GLY A 277 -9.73 -19.67 22.77
CA GLY A 277 -9.29 -18.66 23.74
C GLY A 277 -9.15 -19.25 25.15
N ALA A 278 -10.18 -19.96 25.62
CA ALA A 278 -10.16 -20.65 26.91
C ALA A 278 -9.04 -21.70 26.98
N PHE A 279 -8.83 -22.47 25.90
CA PHE A 279 -7.73 -23.42 25.78
C PHE A 279 -6.36 -22.75 25.90
N CYS A 280 -6.15 -21.62 25.21
CA CYS A 280 -4.89 -20.86 25.32
C CYS A 280 -4.64 -20.42 26.78
N LEU A 281 -5.66 -19.95 27.50
CA LEU A 281 -5.54 -19.57 28.91
C LEU A 281 -5.18 -20.78 29.79
N ASN A 282 -5.84 -21.92 29.62
CA ASN A 282 -5.56 -23.14 30.37
C ASN A 282 -4.15 -23.68 30.08
N LEU A 283 -3.70 -23.61 28.82
CA LEU A 283 -2.36 -24.01 28.42
C LEU A 283 -1.28 -23.10 29.07
N LEU A 284 -1.50 -21.80 29.11
CA LEU A 284 -0.58 -20.86 29.76
C LEU A 284 -0.53 -21.08 31.28
N LYS A 285 -1.66 -21.39 31.93
CA LYS A 285 -1.68 -21.76 33.36
C LYS A 285 -0.84 -23.00 33.61
N TRP A 286 -1.03 -24.05 32.80
CA TRP A 286 -0.23 -25.27 32.90
C TRP A 286 1.26 -25.02 32.64
N LEU A 287 1.62 -24.14 31.70
CA LEU A 287 3.03 -23.78 31.47
C LEU A 287 3.66 -23.02 32.65
N ALA A 288 2.86 -22.21 33.37
CA ALA A 288 3.32 -21.39 34.50
C ALA A 288 3.56 -22.22 35.79
N GLU A 289 2.80 -23.29 35.98
CA GLU A 289 2.80 -24.10 37.21
C GLU A 289 4.18 -24.44 37.80
N PRO A 290 5.20 -24.89 37.01
CA PRO A 290 6.49 -25.26 37.59
C PRO A 290 7.24 -24.09 38.23
N SER A 291 7.11 -22.88 37.68
CA SER A 291 7.77 -21.68 38.22
C SER A 291 6.91 -20.98 39.28
N ALA A 292 5.59 -21.08 39.20
CA ALA A 292 4.66 -20.53 40.20
C ALA A 292 4.84 -21.14 41.60
N GLN A 293 5.44 -22.34 41.67
CA GLN A 293 5.76 -23.04 42.92
C GLN A 293 7.18 -22.75 43.44
N GLY A 294 8.01 -22.02 42.68
CA GLY A 294 9.39 -21.68 43.02
C GLY A 294 9.59 -20.19 43.33
N THR A 295 10.77 -19.82 43.86
CA THR A 295 11.09 -18.41 44.21
C THR A 295 12.05 -17.73 43.22
N THR A 296 12.50 -18.46 42.18
CA THR A 296 13.55 -17.99 41.27
C THR A 296 13.03 -17.41 39.96
N ILE A 297 11.82 -17.75 39.53
CA ILE A 297 11.21 -17.31 38.26
C ILE A 297 9.79 -16.82 38.55
N GLY A 298 9.43 -15.65 38.02
CA GLY A 298 8.18 -14.94 38.34
C GLY A 298 8.44 -13.60 39.06
N GLY A 299 7.36 -12.87 39.34
CA GLY A 299 7.42 -11.59 40.09
C GLY A 299 7.35 -10.32 39.23
N TYR A 300 7.14 -10.44 37.92
CA TYR A 300 6.75 -9.30 37.09
C TYR A 300 5.38 -8.77 37.52
N SER A 301 5.22 -7.44 37.48
CA SER A 301 3.95 -6.76 37.69
C SER A 301 3.63 -5.94 36.44
N THR A 302 2.41 -6.07 35.94
CA THR A 302 1.92 -5.32 34.79
C THR A 302 1.90 -3.83 35.17
N PRO A 303 2.57 -2.97 34.40
CA PRO A 303 2.45 -1.52 34.59
C PRO A 303 0.99 -1.06 34.56
N GLU A 304 0.59 -0.20 35.50
CA GLU A 304 -0.77 0.39 35.53
C GLU A 304 -1.09 1.16 34.24
N ALA A 305 -0.09 1.87 33.72
CA ALA A 305 -0.11 2.50 32.41
C ALA A 305 0.77 1.69 31.45
N PRO A 306 0.19 1.02 30.44
CA PRO A 306 0.96 0.37 29.39
C PRO A 306 1.82 1.38 28.62
N PRO A 307 2.94 0.94 28.03
CA PRO A 307 3.68 1.79 27.11
C PRO A 307 2.79 2.16 25.92
N THR A 308 2.64 3.47 25.67
CA THR A 308 1.86 4.02 24.56
C THR A 308 2.39 3.44 23.24
N ARG A 309 1.49 2.96 22.38
CA ARG A 309 1.87 2.51 21.03
C ARG A 309 2.45 3.70 20.26
N PRO A 310 3.55 3.56 19.49
CA PRO A 310 4.07 4.60 18.62
C PRO A 310 3.08 5.11 17.58
N GLU A 311 2.10 4.27 17.30
CA GLU A 311 1.13 4.44 16.24
C GLU A 311 -0.25 4.85 16.84
N GLN A 312 -0.38 4.87 18.18
CA GLN A 312 -1.34 5.69 18.94
C GLN A 312 -0.73 7.01 19.41
N TYR A 313 0.53 7.35 19.07
CA TYR A 313 0.88 8.76 19.09
C TYR A 313 -0.10 9.42 18.11
N PRO A 314 -1.06 10.27 18.55
CA PRO A 314 -1.60 11.22 17.61
C PRO A 314 -0.39 11.83 16.91
N GLY A 315 -0.45 11.99 15.58
CA GLY A 315 0.64 12.67 14.89
C GLY A 315 1.00 13.89 15.72
N GLN A 316 2.25 14.01 16.18
CA GLN A 316 2.60 15.21 16.93
C GLN A 316 2.29 16.38 16.02
N PRO A 317 1.52 17.39 16.47
CA PRO A 317 1.27 18.57 15.67
C PRO A 317 2.57 19.07 15.07
N VAL A 318 2.53 19.46 13.80
CA VAL A 318 3.70 20.10 13.21
C VAL A 318 3.70 21.53 13.72
N ASP A 319 4.65 21.85 14.59
CA ASP A 319 4.94 23.22 14.96
C ASP A 319 5.64 23.89 13.77
N TRP A 320 4.90 24.77 13.09
CA TRP A 320 5.39 25.49 11.91
C TRP A 320 6.18 26.74 12.25
N ASP A 321 6.27 27.13 13.53
CA ASP A 321 7.17 28.18 13.97
C ASP A 321 8.58 27.61 14.19
N GLU A 322 8.66 26.36 14.67
CA GLU A 322 9.91 25.61 14.76
C GLU A 322 10.28 24.92 13.42
N LYS A 323 10.46 25.70 12.33
CA LYS A 323 10.89 25.23 10.99
C LYS A 323 12.32 24.65 10.99
N VAL A 324 12.56 23.52 11.68
CA VAL A 324 13.90 22.95 11.85
C VAL A 324 14.18 21.90 10.79
N PHE A 325 14.82 22.32 9.69
CA PHE A 325 15.54 21.40 8.82
C PHE A 325 16.79 20.89 9.55
N ARG A 326 16.79 19.61 9.93
CA ARG A 326 17.97 18.99 10.53
C ARG A 326 19.13 19.02 9.53
N GLU A 327 20.24 19.64 9.91
CA GLU A 327 21.45 19.58 9.10
C GLU A 327 21.86 18.11 8.92
N ALA A 328 21.98 17.69 7.66
CA ALA A 328 22.50 16.37 7.39
C ALA A 328 23.96 16.31 7.87
N PRO A 329 24.40 15.22 8.53
CA PRO A 329 25.80 15.06 8.86
C PRO A 329 26.64 15.22 7.59
N PRO A 330 27.85 15.81 7.68
CA PRO A 330 28.69 16.04 6.51
C PRO A 330 28.95 14.70 5.81
N ARG A 331 28.49 14.59 4.57
CA ARG A 331 28.64 13.40 3.71
C ARG A 331 29.54 13.73 2.54
N ARG A 332 30.31 12.73 2.11
CA ARG A 332 31.14 12.80 0.91
C ARG A 332 30.28 12.47 -0.30
N HIS A 333 30.68 13.01 -1.45
CA HIS A 333 30.04 12.75 -2.74
C HIS A 333 30.84 11.70 -3.50
N PHE A 334 30.52 10.43 -3.27
CA PHE A 334 31.21 9.30 -3.90
C PHE A 334 30.74 9.16 -5.33
N ARG A 335 31.67 9.25 -6.28
CA ARG A 335 31.42 8.91 -7.69
C ARG A 335 31.52 7.40 -7.85
N VAL A 336 30.50 6.81 -8.46
CA VAL A 336 30.39 5.36 -8.65
C VAL A 336 30.37 5.03 -10.14
N LEU A 337 31.37 4.29 -10.61
CA LEU A 337 31.36 3.68 -11.93
C LEU A 337 30.49 2.42 -11.87
N ALA A 338 29.50 2.30 -12.76
CA ALA A 338 28.72 1.10 -12.90
C ALA A 338 28.67 0.67 -14.36
N GLY A 339 28.88 -0.63 -14.62
CA GLY A 339 28.86 -1.18 -15.98
C GLY A 339 30.19 -1.77 -16.46
N ALA A 340 31.16 -1.98 -15.56
CA ALA A 340 32.45 -2.56 -15.94
C ALA A 340 32.34 -4.07 -16.17
N ARG A 341 33.01 -4.57 -17.22
CA ARG A 341 33.05 -6.00 -17.56
C ARG A 341 34.48 -6.53 -17.57
N THR A 342 34.73 -7.56 -16.80
CA THR A 342 36.03 -8.24 -16.74
C THR A 342 36.17 -9.29 -17.83
N ALA A 343 37.32 -9.96 -17.84
CA ALA A 343 37.56 -11.13 -18.70
C ALA A 343 36.60 -12.31 -18.45
N TYR A 344 35.80 -12.31 -17.37
CA TYR A 344 34.85 -13.38 -17.08
C TYR A 344 33.62 -13.42 -17.99
N SER A 345 33.24 -12.30 -18.65
CA SER A 345 32.03 -12.26 -19.50
C SER A 345 32.09 -11.26 -20.67
N GLY A 346 33.22 -11.27 -21.38
CA GLY A 346 33.36 -10.58 -22.67
C GLY A 346 34.06 -9.21 -22.64
N GLY A 347 34.51 -8.74 -21.48
CA GLY A 347 35.45 -7.64 -21.37
C GLY A 347 36.92 -8.12 -21.40
N VAL A 348 37.85 -7.20 -21.15
CA VAL A 348 39.28 -7.48 -20.95
C VAL A 348 39.75 -6.92 -19.61
N GLY A 349 40.74 -7.57 -19.01
CA GLY A 349 41.31 -7.17 -17.72
C GLY A 349 40.64 -7.77 -16.48
N THR A 350 41.27 -7.53 -15.34
CA THR A 350 40.94 -8.07 -14.01
C THR A 350 40.21 -7.05 -13.14
N VAL A 351 39.55 -7.49 -12.07
CA VAL A 351 38.93 -6.60 -11.06
C VAL A 351 39.93 -5.56 -10.56
N LYS A 352 41.16 -5.99 -10.25
CA LYS A 352 42.24 -5.12 -9.76
C LYS A 352 42.60 -3.99 -10.73
N GLU A 353 42.69 -4.30 -12.03
CA GLU A 353 43.02 -3.30 -13.06
C GLU A 353 41.90 -2.28 -13.23
N TYR A 354 40.64 -2.72 -13.22
CA TYR A 354 39.49 -1.82 -13.23
C TYR A 354 39.44 -0.91 -12.01
N CYS A 355 39.65 -1.45 -10.80
CA CYS A 355 39.67 -0.66 -9.58
C CYS A 355 40.81 0.36 -9.60
N ALA A 356 41.99 0.00 -10.11
CA ALA A 356 43.12 0.93 -10.25
C ALA A 356 42.81 2.07 -11.24
N ALA A 357 42.23 1.74 -12.40
CA ALA A 357 41.81 2.73 -13.39
C ALA A 357 40.71 3.66 -12.84
N ALA A 358 39.75 3.11 -12.10
CA ALA A 358 38.67 3.87 -11.48
C ALA A 358 39.17 4.86 -10.42
N ARG A 359 40.07 4.43 -9.52
CA ARG A 359 40.72 5.33 -8.55
C ARG A 359 41.48 6.45 -9.25
N SER A 360 42.21 6.13 -10.32
CA SER A 360 42.96 7.13 -11.12
C SER A 360 42.04 8.13 -11.80
N ALA A 361 40.83 7.71 -12.20
CA ALA A 361 39.81 8.57 -12.81
C ALA A 361 38.93 9.32 -11.78
N GLY A 362 39.20 9.17 -10.48
CA GLY A 362 38.51 9.86 -9.40
C GLY A 362 37.18 9.21 -8.98
N TYR A 363 36.95 7.94 -9.30
CA TYR A 363 35.86 7.15 -8.73
C TYR A 363 36.22 6.57 -7.36
N GLN A 364 35.21 6.38 -6.53
CA GLN A 364 35.33 5.73 -5.21
C GLN A 364 34.65 4.35 -5.19
N ALA A 365 34.00 3.94 -6.27
CA ALA A 365 33.48 2.60 -6.39
C ALA A 365 33.38 2.13 -7.84
N VAL A 366 33.42 0.80 -8.02
CA VAL A 366 33.14 0.11 -9.28
C VAL A 366 32.10 -0.98 -9.04
N LEU A 367 31.00 -0.91 -9.79
CA LEU A 367 29.98 -1.96 -9.86
C LEU A 367 30.16 -2.72 -11.19
N PHE A 368 30.57 -3.98 -11.08
CA PHE A 368 30.77 -4.86 -12.23
C PHE A 368 29.44 -5.40 -12.75
N SER A 369 29.29 -5.54 -14.06
CA SER A 369 28.05 -5.97 -14.71
C SER A 369 28.33 -7.11 -15.69
N GLU A 370 28.75 -8.26 -15.16
CA GLU A 370 29.12 -9.42 -15.96
C GLU A 370 27.89 -9.99 -16.69
N ARG A 371 28.03 -10.40 -17.94
CA ARG A 371 26.94 -10.97 -18.72
C ARG A 371 26.56 -12.36 -18.25
N LEU A 372 25.31 -12.54 -17.81
CA LEU A 372 24.80 -13.83 -17.36
C LEU A 372 24.96 -14.95 -18.40
N ASP A 373 24.79 -14.63 -19.69
CA ASP A 373 24.84 -15.62 -20.77
C ASP A 373 26.25 -16.15 -21.08
N GLN A 374 27.28 -15.55 -20.47
CA GLN A 374 28.70 -15.91 -20.63
C GLN A 374 29.38 -16.27 -19.30
N LEU A 375 28.77 -15.92 -18.16
CA LEU A 375 29.31 -16.14 -16.83
C LEU A 375 29.02 -17.54 -16.30
N THR A 376 29.98 -18.15 -15.60
CA THR A 376 29.80 -19.43 -14.90
C THR A 376 29.70 -19.24 -13.38
N ALA A 377 29.10 -20.20 -12.66
CA ALA A 377 29.01 -20.14 -11.20
C ALA A 377 30.40 -20.07 -10.51
N PRO A 378 31.43 -20.85 -10.92
CA PRO A 378 32.79 -20.69 -10.38
C PRO A 378 33.41 -19.33 -10.67
N ASP A 379 33.19 -18.75 -11.85
CA ASP A 379 33.70 -17.41 -12.17
C ASP A 379 33.00 -16.33 -11.36
N TRP A 380 31.70 -16.48 -11.10
CA TRP A 380 30.97 -15.62 -10.17
C TRP A 380 31.57 -15.66 -8.76
N ASP A 381 31.86 -16.85 -8.22
CA ASP A 381 32.47 -16.99 -6.90
C ASP A 381 33.84 -16.28 -6.82
N ARG A 382 34.66 -16.40 -7.87
CA ARG A 382 35.92 -15.67 -7.99
C ARG A 382 35.72 -14.16 -8.07
N LEU A 383 34.79 -13.68 -8.89
CA LEU A 383 34.46 -12.26 -8.99
C LEU A 383 34.06 -11.68 -7.61
N ARG A 384 33.24 -12.40 -6.85
CA ARG A 384 32.83 -11.99 -5.49
C ARG A 384 34.04 -11.85 -4.57
N GLU A 385 34.92 -12.84 -4.55
CA GLU A 385 36.14 -12.83 -3.74
C GLU A 385 37.08 -11.67 -4.15
N GLU A 386 37.32 -11.50 -5.45
CA GLU A 386 38.15 -10.41 -5.96
C GLU A 386 37.59 -9.03 -5.64
N CYS A 387 36.27 -8.83 -5.75
CA CYS A 387 35.61 -7.58 -5.37
C CYS A 387 35.71 -7.32 -3.86
N GLN A 388 35.54 -8.36 -3.04
CA GLN A 388 35.71 -8.26 -1.59
C GLN A 388 37.14 -7.85 -1.23
N ASN A 389 38.15 -8.45 -1.87
CA ASN A 389 39.56 -8.16 -1.65
C ASN A 389 39.98 -6.77 -2.17
N ALA A 390 39.32 -6.24 -3.21
CA ALA A 390 39.57 -4.91 -3.75
C ALA A 390 38.86 -3.77 -2.99
N SER A 391 37.95 -4.13 -2.08
CA SER A 391 37.20 -3.18 -1.26
C SER A 391 37.93 -2.83 0.04
N ASP A 392 37.84 -1.57 0.46
CA ASP A 392 38.37 -1.06 1.71
C ASP A 392 37.43 0.02 2.29
N ARG A 393 37.89 0.85 3.25
CA ARG A 393 37.07 1.89 3.86
C ARG A 393 36.79 3.08 2.93
N ASP A 394 37.63 3.33 1.94
CA ASP A 394 37.55 4.47 1.03
C ASP A 394 37.11 4.09 -0.38
N PHE A 395 37.08 2.80 -0.70
CA PHE A 395 36.71 2.32 -2.03
C PHE A 395 35.91 1.01 -1.98
N LEU A 396 34.89 0.93 -2.83
CA LEU A 396 34.00 -0.23 -2.92
C LEU A 396 34.07 -0.87 -4.31
N ALA A 397 34.33 -2.18 -4.36
CA ALA A 397 34.08 -3.00 -5.54
C ALA A 397 32.90 -3.94 -5.25
N LEU A 398 31.89 -3.94 -6.12
CA LEU A 398 30.75 -4.84 -6.00
C LEU A 398 30.59 -5.70 -7.26
N PRO A 399 30.37 -7.02 -7.10
CA PRO A 399 30.04 -7.89 -8.20
C PRO A 399 28.60 -7.65 -8.65
N GLY A 400 28.32 -7.93 -9.91
CA GLY A 400 26.99 -7.80 -10.47
C GLY A 400 26.84 -8.49 -11.81
N ILE A 401 25.60 -8.68 -12.21
CA ILE A 401 25.19 -9.44 -13.39
C ILE A 401 24.29 -8.57 -14.26
N ASP A 402 24.64 -8.44 -15.54
CA ASP A 402 23.82 -7.93 -16.64
C ASP A 402 23.07 -9.10 -17.27
N TYR A 403 21.74 -9.04 -17.30
CA TYR A 403 20.91 -10.15 -17.74
C TYR A 403 19.67 -9.71 -18.53
N GLU A 404 19.21 -10.63 -19.37
CA GLU A 404 17.96 -10.54 -20.10
C GLU A 404 16.95 -11.52 -19.47
N THR A 405 15.69 -11.12 -19.36
CA THR A 405 14.61 -12.02 -18.97
C THR A 405 14.14 -12.86 -20.16
N MET A 406 13.30 -13.88 -19.92
CA MET A 406 12.69 -14.65 -21.02
C MET A 406 11.80 -13.80 -21.95
N GLN A 407 11.35 -12.63 -21.49
CA GLN A 407 10.51 -11.67 -22.21
C GLN A 407 11.34 -10.65 -23.00
N GLY A 408 12.66 -10.61 -22.80
CA GLY A 408 13.56 -9.66 -23.45
C GLY A 408 13.85 -8.40 -22.65
N ASP A 409 13.37 -8.29 -21.41
CA ASP A 409 13.69 -7.12 -20.57
C ASP A 409 15.13 -7.20 -20.07
N GLU A 410 15.81 -6.05 -20.04
CA GLU A 410 17.23 -5.95 -19.72
C GLU A 410 17.45 -5.28 -18.37
N TYR A 411 18.17 -5.98 -17.48
CA TYR A 411 18.42 -5.55 -16.11
C TYR A 411 19.89 -5.70 -15.76
N VAL A 412 20.32 -4.94 -14.75
CA VAL A 412 21.56 -5.19 -14.04
C VAL A 412 21.25 -5.39 -12.56
N ALA A 413 21.86 -6.40 -11.95
CA ALA A 413 21.80 -6.62 -10.50
C ALA A 413 23.19 -6.49 -9.90
N PHE A 414 23.34 -5.71 -8.85
CA PHE A 414 24.60 -5.57 -8.10
C PHE A 414 24.40 -6.03 -6.66
N GLY A 415 25.39 -6.76 -6.13
CA GLY A 415 25.47 -7.02 -4.70
C GLY A 415 25.99 -8.39 -4.29
N GLU A 416 25.82 -8.69 -3.01
CA GLU A 416 26.33 -9.89 -2.36
C GLU A 416 25.30 -11.02 -2.42
N PHE A 417 25.12 -11.61 -3.60
CA PHE A 417 24.18 -12.71 -3.83
C PHE A 417 24.88 -13.94 -4.45
N ASP A 418 24.21 -15.10 -4.39
CA ASP A 418 24.69 -16.32 -5.03
C ASP A 418 24.42 -16.30 -6.55
N PHE A 419 25.17 -17.10 -7.31
CA PHE A 419 24.92 -17.26 -8.74
C PHE A 419 23.47 -17.71 -8.98
N PRO A 420 22.76 -17.18 -10.00
CA PRO A 420 21.36 -17.50 -10.25
C PRO A 420 21.09 -19.01 -10.40
N LYS A 421 19.97 -19.51 -9.85
CA LYS A 421 19.51 -20.91 -9.87
C LYS A 421 18.02 -20.99 -10.17
N ALA A 422 17.50 -22.18 -10.52
CA ALA A 422 16.06 -22.39 -10.63
C ALA A 422 15.35 -22.14 -9.27
N PRO A 423 14.14 -21.58 -9.22
CA PRO A 423 13.27 -21.22 -10.36
C PRO A 423 13.54 -19.83 -10.98
N GLY A 424 14.45 -19.02 -10.43
CA GLY A 424 14.79 -17.70 -10.98
C GLY A 424 15.53 -17.78 -12.32
N LEU A 425 16.44 -18.74 -12.48
CA LEU A 425 17.15 -19.02 -13.72
C LEU A 425 16.30 -19.89 -14.65
N ALA A 426 16.18 -19.48 -15.91
CA ALA A 426 15.47 -20.25 -16.93
C ALA A 426 16.20 -21.56 -17.26
N ALA A 427 15.48 -22.55 -17.79
CA ALA A 427 16.02 -23.89 -18.08
C ALA A 427 17.27 -23.90 -18.98
N GLY A 428 17.44 -22.87 -19.84
CA GLY A 428 18.62 -22.71 -20.69
C GLY A 428 19.85 -22.14 -19.98
N GLY A 429 19.76 -21.76 -18.70
CA GLY A 429 20.88 -21.29 -17.89
C GLY A 429 21.46 -19.91 -18.25
N LYS A 430 20.91 -19.22 -19.26
CA LYS A 430 21.45 -17.97 -19.81
C LYS A 430 20.57 -16.74 -19.60
N ARG A 431 19.33 -16.94 -19.15
CA ARG A 431 18.31 -15.91 -18.97
C ARG A 431 17.59 -16.11 -17.65
N ILE A 432 17.08 -15.04 -17.09
CA ILE A 432 16.20 -15.09 -15.92
C ILE A 432 14.77 -15.36 -16.40
N ASP A 433 14.06 -16.30 -15.75
CA ASP A 433 12.67 -16.61 -16.11
C ASP A 433 11.74 -15.40 -15.87
N ASP A 434 11.86 -14.81 -14.69
CA ASP A 434 11.19 -13.58 -14.27
C ASP A 434 11.97 -12.96 -13.08
N THR A 435 12.13 -11.64 -13.10
CA THR A 435 12.74 -10.85 -12.03
C THR A 435 12.06 -11.08 -10.68
N TYR A 436 10.75 -11.39 -10.66
CA TYR A 436 10.06 -11.71 -9.41
C TYR A 436 10.57 -12.97 -8.72
N ASN A 437 10.69 -14.07 -9.46
CA ASN A 437 11.22 -15.32 -8.89
C ASN A 437 12.69 -15.17 -8.53
N PHE A 438 13.44 -14.42 -9.32
CA PHE A 438 14.85 -14.14 -9.05
C PHE A 438 15.05 -13.36 -7.75
N TRP A 439 14.32 -12.25 -7.58
CA TRP A 439 14.34 -11.49 -6.33
C TRP A 439 13.83 -12.33 -5.15
N GLY A 440 12.66 -12.95 -5.30
CA GLY A 440 11.94 -13.64 -4.23
C GLY A 440 12.54 -14.99 -3.80
N SER A 441 13.48 -15.53 -4.56
CA SER A 441 14.20 -16.76 -4.18
C SER A 441 15.66 -16.55 -3.83
N GLN A 442 16.31 -15.50 -4.34
CA GLN A 442 17.78 -15.41 -4.35
C GLN A 442 18.37 -14.01 -4.15
N MET A 443 17.60 -12.92 -4.34
CA MET A 443 18.15 -11.55 -4.37
C MET A 443 17.43 -10.55 -3.45
N HIS A 444 16.89 -11.04 -2.34
CA HIS A 444 16.30 -10.22 -1.27
C HIS A 444 17.26 -9.18 -0.64
N HIS A 445 18.50 -9.04 -1.13
CA HIS A 445 19.50 -8.06 -0.69
C HIS A 445 20.19 -7.31 -1.84
N GLY A 446 19.76 -7.50 -3.10
CA GLY A 446 20.40 -6.91 -4.29
C GLY A 446 19.84 -5.55 -4.74
N PHE A 447 20.70 -4.73 -5.35
CA PHE A 447 20.33 -3.54 -6.10
C PHE A 447 20.02 -3.94 -7.55
N ILE A 448 18.75 -3.90 -7.94
CA ILE A 448 18.31 -4.29 -9.28
C ILE A 448 17.90 -3.03 -10.02
N ALA A 449 18.64 -2.69 -11.07
CA ALA A 449 18.33 -1.58 -11.95
C ALA A 449 17.79 -2.09 -13.27
N ILE A 450 16.68 -1.52 -13.69
CA ILE A 450 16.20 -1.73 -15.04
C ILE A 450 16.93 -0.85 -16.04
N THR A 451 17.19 -1.36 -17.24
CA THR A 451 18.02 -0.68 -18.24
C THR A 451 17.38 -0.69 -19.62
N ARG A 452 17.86 0.20 -20.49
CA ARG A 452 17.56 0.22 -21.93
C ARG A 452 16.06 0.22 -22.23
N LEU A 453 15.28 1.06 -21.54
CA LEU A 453 13.81 1.00 -21.62
C LEU A 453 13.29 1.34 -23.02
N HIS A 454 14.05 2.07 -23.86
CA HIS A 454 13.65 2.30 -25.25
C HIS A 454 13.88 1.11 -26.17
N ALA A 455 14.69 0.11 -25.79
CA ALA A 455 14.86 -1.12 -26.57
C ALA A 455 13.56 -1.93 -26.62
N HIS A 456 12.73 -1.82 -25.57
CA HIS A 456 11.46 -2.52 -25.44
C HIS A 456 10.36 -1.54 -25.00
N PRO A 457 9.98 -0.56 -25.85
CA PRO A 457 9.05 0.49 -25.47
C PRO A 457 7.65 -0.04 -25.17
N ASP A 458 7.34 -1.25 -25.68
CA ASP A 458 6.07 -1.95 -25.56
C ASP A 458 6.08 -3.05 -24.48
N ARG A 459 7.08 -3.03 -23.59
CA ARG A 459 7.24 -3.93 -22.45
C ARG A 459 5.96 -4.08 -21.65
N ASP A 460 5.79 -5.25 -21.03
CA ASP A 460 4.75 -5.44 -20.03
C ASP A 460 5.21 -4.87 -18.67
N PRO A 461 4.61 -3.78 -18.18
CA PRO A 461 4.89 -3.19 -16.89
C PRO A 461 4.59 -4.14 -15.72
N GLN A 462 3.78 -5.19 -15.89
CA GLN A 462 3.65 -6.23 -14.86
C GLN A 462 4.98 -6.93 -14.52
N MET A 463 5.94 -6.87 -15.43
CA MET A 463 7.29 -7.41 -15.28
C MET A 463 8.25 -6.40 -14.60
N LEU A 464 7.82 -5.14 -14.39
CA LEU A 464 8.53 -4.11 -13.64
C LEU A 464 8.29 -4.29 -12.13
N LYS A 465 8.71 -5.45 -11.61
CA LYS A 465 8.62 -5.78 -10.19
C LYS A 465 10.00 -6.04 -9.62
N ASN A 466 10.15 -5.73 -8.33
CA ASN A 466 11.36 -5.92 -7.55
C ASN A 466 12.60 -5.27 -8.18
N MET A 467 12.46 -4.01 -8.60
CA MET A 467 13.56 -3.19 -9.06
C MET A 467 13.71 -2.00 -8.11
N THR A 468 14.95 -1.64 -7.83
CA THR A 468 15.28 -0.59 -6.86
C THR A 468 15.70 0.69 -7.57
N ALA A 469 16.06 0.58 -8.85
CA ALA A 469 16.65 1.64 -9.64
C ALA A 469 16.21 1.58 -11.10
N CYS A 470 16.38 2.69 -11.80
CA CYS A 470 16.17 2.79 -13.24
C CYS A 470 17.37 3.51 -13.86
N ALA A 471 17.98 2.88 -14.86
CA ALA A 471 19.03 3.50 -15.65
C ALA A 471 18.42 4.58 -16.54
N VAL A 472 18.54 5.83 -16.09
CA VAL A 472 18.12 7.05 -16.80
C VAL A 472 18.92 7.21 -18.09
N TYR A 473 20.22 6.90 -18.06
CA TYR A 473 21.08 6.89 -19.24
C TYR A 473 21.92 5.62 -19.28
N THR A 474 22.07 5.04 -20.47
CA THR A 474 23.04 3.98 -20.73
C THR A 474 24.04 4.46 -21.76
N TYR A 475 25.31 4.46 -21.40
CA TYR A 475 26.43 4.74 -22.27
C TYR A 475 27.14 3.44 -22.62
N ARG A 476 27.63 3.32 -23.86
CA ARG A 476 28.58 2.27 -24.25
C ARG A 476 29.80 2.93 -24.87
N ASN A 477 30.96 2.71 -24.28
CA ASN A 477 32.23 3.29 -24.76
C ASN A 477 32.20 4.82 -24.93
N GLY A 478 31.37 5.52 -24.15
CA GLY A 478 31.21 6.97 -24.17
C GLY A 478 30.04 7.49 -25.02
N ASP A 479 29.36 6.64 -25.78
CA ASP A 479 28.22 7.05 -26.60
C ASP A 479 26.90 6.69 -25.89
N VAL A 480 25.92 7.59 -25.91
CA VAL A 480 24.57 7.32 -25.36
C VAL A 480 23.86 6.32 -26.27
N ILE A 481 23.50 5.15 -25.74
CA ILE A 481 22.71 4.14 -26.44
C ILE A 481 21.26 4.09 -25.96
N ASP A 482 20.94 4.74 -24.83
CA ASP A 482 19.58 4.88 -24.30
C ASP A 482 19.45 6.13 -23.40
N ASP A 483 18.39 6.91 -23.59
CA ASP A 483 17.99 8.08 -22.78
C ASP A 483 16.59 7.86 -22.21
N SER A 484 16.51 7.14 -21.10
CA SER A 484 15.27 6.74 -20.44
C SER A 484 14.78 7.74 -19.39
N LEU A 485 15.19 9.02 -19.46
CA LEU A 485 14.75 10.04 -18.50
C LEU A 485 13.22 10.17 -18.44
N ASP A 486 12.56 10.11 -19.58
CA ASP A 486 11.12 10.21 -19.66
C ASP A 486 10.40 9.02 -19.02
N HIS A 487 10.92 7.80 -19.19
CA HIS A 487 10.40 6.61 -18.53
C HIS A 487 10.65 6.64 -17.04
N TYR A 488 11.85 7.06 -16.61
CA TYR A 488 12.17 7.23 -15.20
C TYR A 488 11.18 8.18 -14.52
N LEU A 489 10.99 9.39 -15.06
CA LEU A 489 10.04 10.36 -14.51
C LEU A 489 8.60 9.86 -14.56
N ALA A 490 8.22 9.11 -15.60
CA ALA A 490 6.89 8.52 -15.69
C ALA A 490 6.65 7.43 -14.63
N LEU A 491 7.65 6.60 -14.32
CA LEU A 491 7.60 5.60 -13.26
C LEU A 491 7.57 6.27 -11.88
N ASP A 492 8.44 7.24 -11.62
CA ASP A 492 8.46 7.92 -10.33
C ASP A 492 7.23 8.81 -10.11
N ALA A 493 6.61 9.36 -11.14
CA ALA A 493 5.31 10.04 -11.06
C ALA A 493 4.15 9.15 -10.54
N GLN A 494 4.38 7.84 -10.48
CA GLN A 494 3.49 6.82 -9.90
C GLN A 494 4.08 6.24 -8.59
N PHE A 495 4.97 6.99 -7.95
CA PHE A 495 5.57 6.69 -6.65
C PHE A 495 6.40 5.40 -6.58
N HIS A 496 6.95 4.92 -7.71
CA HIS A 496 7.86 3.78 -7.71
C HIS A 496 9.10 4.00 -6.83
N ASN A 497 9.49 5.25 -6.54
CA ASN A 497 10.61 5.58 -5.65
C ASN A 497 11.93 4.96 -6.12
N LEU A 498 12.23 5.12 -7.40
CA LEU A 498 13.40 4.51 -8.01
C LEU A 498 14.64 5.37 -7.73
N VAL A 499 15.75 4.68 -7.46
CA VAL A 499 17.06 5.32 -7.48
C VAL A 499 17.37 5.73 -8.94
N PRO A 500 17.63 7.02 -9.24
CA PRO A 500 18.08 7.42 -10.56
C PRO A 500 19.51 6.89 -10.78
N PHE A 501 19.72 6.20 -11.89
CA PHE A 501 20.97 5.49 -12.15
C PHE A 501 21.49 5.75 -13.57
N VAL A 502 22.80 5.60 -13.76
CA VAL A 502 23.47 5.65 -15.07
C VAL A 502 24.38 4.45 -15.20
N LEU A 503 24.31 3.79 -16.36
CA LEU A 503 25.18 2.67 -16.69
C LEU A 503 26.21 3.09 -17.73
N HIS A 504 27.49 2.98 -17.40
CA HIS A 504 28.62 3.16 -18.32
C HIS A 504 29.20 1.79 -18.65
N LEU A 505 28.71 1.18 -19.73
CA LEU A 505 29.24 -0.10 -20.22
C LEU A 505 30.66 0.11 -20.76
N VAL A 506 31.63 -0.42 -20.02
CA VAL A 506 33.06 -0.40 -20.35
C VAL A 506 33.62 -1.81 -20.37
N ASP A 507 34.24 -2.16 -21.49
CA ASP A 507 34.76 -3.51 -21.77
C ASP A 507 36.29 -3.59 -21.61
N SER A 508 36.98 -2.49 -21.26
CA SER A 508 38.40 -2.49 -20.86
C SER A 508 38.74 -1.44 -19.79
N PRO A 509 39.77 -1.66 -18.93
CA PRO A 509 40.24 -0.66 -17.97
C PRO A 509 40.64 0.68 -18.61
N GLY A 510 41.17 0.65 -19.83
CA GLY A 510 41.56 1.85 -20.58
C GLY A 510 40.38 2.78 -20.93
N GLN A 511 39.15 2.29 -20.94
CA GLN A 511 37.95 3.08 -21.23
C GLN A 511 37.43 3.85 -20.01
N VAL A 512 37.87 3.50 -18.79
CA VAL A 512 37.36 4.10 -17.55
C VAL A 512 37.58 5.62 -17.49
N ALA A 513 38.72 6.10 -17.96
CA ALA A 513 39.01 7.54 -18.00
C ALA A 513 38.04 8.32 -18.90
N LYS A 514 37.66 7.75 -20.06
CA LYS A 514 36.65 8.34 -20.95
C LYS A 514 35.27 8.34 -20.29
N ALA A 515 34.88 7.23 -19.65
CA ALA A 515 33.61 7.14 -18.92
C ALA A 515 33.51 8.21 -17.82
N ALA A 516 34.61 8.48 -17.12
CA ALA A 516 34.68 9.48 -16.05
C ALA A 516 34.40 10.91 -16.48
N THR A 517 34.53 11.24 -17.76
CA THR A 517 34.26 12.59 -18.29
C THR A 517 33.04 12.65 -19.21
N THR A 518 32.34 11.53 -19.39
CA THR A 518 31.20 11.43 -20.30
C THR A 518 29.89 11.61 -19.56
N GLY A 519 29.09 12.61 -19.96
CA GLY A 519 27.69 12.74 -19.55
C GLY A 519 27.47 12.74 -18.02
N LEU A 520 26.30 12.24 -17.60
CA LEU A 520 25.96 12.12 -16.19
C LEU A 520 26.70 10.97 -15.51
N GLN A 521 27.03 11.17 -14.25
CA GLN A 521 27.74 10.22 -13.39
C GLN A 521 26.85 9.88 -12.20
N ASN A 522 26.96 8.65 -11.68
CA ASN A 522 26.31 8.33 -10.43
C ASN A 522 27.07 8.93 -9.25
N VAL A 523 26.34 9.60 -8.37
CA VAL A 523 26.90 10.19 -7.14
C VAL A 523 26.07 9.79 -5.93
N TRP A 524 26.72 9.22 -4.92
CA TRP A 524 26.11 8.90 -3.63
C TRP A 524 26.61 9.83 -2.54
N ARG A 525 25.68 10.34 -1.73
CA ARG A 525 25.99 11.07 -0.49
C ARG A 525 26.13 10.08 0.67
N VAL A 526 27.37 9.75 1.03
CA VAL A 526 27.71 8.71 2.02
C VAL A 526 28.89 9.14 2.90
N ALA A 527 29.04 8.52 4.07
CA ALA A 527 30.18 8.77 4.95
C ALA A 527 31.48 8.14 4.42
N ASP A 528 31.42 6.87 4.04
CA ASP A 528 32.54 6.05 3.57
C ASP A 528 32.04 4.89 2.67
N ALA A 529 32.94 3.99 2.26
CA ALA A 529 32.60 2.87 1.39
C ALA A 529 31.67 1.83 2.05
N LEU A 530 31.66 1.73 3.38
CA LEU A 530 30.76 0.82 4.11
C LEU A 530 29.33 1.39 4.12
N ASP A 531 29.18 2.70 4.35
CA ASP A 531 27.87 3.38 4.21
C ASP A 531 27.38 3.32 2.75
N LEU A 532 28.27 3.38 1.77
CA LEU A 532 27.91 3.13 0.36
C LEU A 532 27.40 1.71 0.15
N ARG A 533 28.12 0.70 0.65
CA ARG A 533 27.70 -0.71 0.57
C ARG A 533 26.33 -0.90 1.19
N GLU A 534 26.09 -0.39 2.41
CA GLU A 534 24.79 -0.44 3.07
C GLU A 534 23.67 0.28 2.28
N SER A 535 24.02 1.31 1.50
CA SER A 535 23.05 2.03 0.66
C SER A 535 22.69 1.33 -0.65
N ILE A 536 23.52 0.38 -1.12
CA ILE A 536 23.30 -0.39 -2.36
C ILE A 536 22.80 -1.81 -2.02
N THR A 537 23.41 -2.46 -1.02
CA THR A 537 23.13 -3.84 -0.60
C THR A 537 22.81 -3.93 0.90
N PRO A 538 21.70 -3.36 1.38
CA PRO A 538 21.39 -3.37 2.80
C PRO A 538 21.10 -4.76 3.34
N HIS A 539 21.67 -5.08 4.50
CA HIS A 539 21.37 -6.32 5.23
C HIS A 539 19.92 -6.42 5.74
N ASP A 540 19.21 -5.30 5.89
CA ASP A 540 17.79 -5.22 6.26
C ASP A 540 16.99 -4.51 5.15
N GLN A 541 16.66 -5.28 4.10
CA GLN A 541 16.31 -4.73 2.78
C GLN A 541 14.96 -4.02 2.74
N ALA A 542 14.00 -4.49 3.55
CA ALA A 542 12.64 -3.99 3.47
C ALA A 542 12.54 -2.54 3.95
N GLY A 543 13.43 -2.04 4.83
CA GLY A 543 13.32 -0.69 5.39
C GLY A 543 14.14 0.40 4.69
N LYS A 544 15.32 0.05 4.13
CA LYS A 544 16.29 1.05 3.67
C LYS A 544 16.13 1.39 2.18
N LEU A 545 16.34 0.44 1.27
CA LEU A 545 16.47 0.72 -0.17
C LEU A 545 15.15 1.16 -0.84
N TYR A 546 14.01 0.71 -0.33
CA TYR A 546 12.71 0.95 -0.95
C TYR A 546 11.93 2.13 -0.34
N TRP A 547 12.28 2.55 0.88
CA TRP A 547 11.56 3.60 1.61
C TRP A 547 12.37 4.86 1.88
N PHE A 548 13.66 4.92 1.52
CA PHE A 548 14.37 6.20 1.54
C PHE A 548 13.62 7.23 0.70
N ASN A 549 13.36 8.38 1.30
CA ASN A 549 12.64 9.49 0.71
C ASN A 549 13.25 10.81 1.23
N PRO A 550 14.09 11.51 0.46
CA PRO A 550 14.65 11.06 -0.83
C PRO A 550 15.72 9.98 -0.68
N HIS A 551 16.08 9.35 -1.80
CA HIS A 551 17.29 8.53 -1.91
C HIS A 551 18.57 9.36 -1.70
N ARG A 552 19.68 8.67 -1.40
CA ARG A 552 21.00 9.31 -1.24
C ARG A 552 21.79 9.43 -2.56
N ALA A 553 21.29 8.81 -3.63
CA ALA A 553 21.91 8.83 -4.95
C ALA A 553 21.29 9.91 -5.83
N TYR A 554 22.13 10.58 -6.62
CA TYR A 554 21.71 11.54 -7.63
C TYR A 554 22.65 11.45 -8.83
N LEU A 555 22.26 12.05 -9.96
CA LEU A 555 23.05 12.06 -11.18
C LEU A 555 23.64 13.44 -11.42
N SER A 556 24.91 13.53 -11.80
CA SER A 556 25.53 14.81 -12.13
C SER A 556 26.68 14.71 -13.12
N ALA A 557 26.81 15.72 -13.98
CA ALA A 557 27.97 15.94 -14.85
C ALA A 557 28.91 17.04 -14.31
N GLY A 558 28.59 17.66 -13.18
CA GLY A 558 29.34 18.79 -12.60
C GLY A 558 28.72 19.36 -11.32
N PRO A 559 27.47 19.85 -11.36
CA PRO A 559 26.82 20.43 -10.18
C PRO A 559 26.71 19.46 -9.00
N LYS A 560 26.60 19.97 -7.77
CA LYS A 560 26.47 19.16 -6.55
C LYS A 560 25.11 19.39 -5.92
N LEU A 561 24.52 18.30 -5.41
CA LEU A 561 23.31 18.34 -4.60
C LEU A 561 23.70 18.38 -3.12
N ASP A 562 23.84 19.58 -2.57
CA ASP A 562 24.31 19.77 -1.20
C ASP A 562 23.20 19.46 -0.19
N TYR A 563 21.95 19.79 -0.53
CA TYR A 563 20.77 19.52 0.29
C TYR A 563 19.54 19.22 -0.55
N TRP A 564 18.72 18.25 -0.11
CA TRP A 564 17.40 17.95 -0.66
C TRP A 564 16.58 17.21 0.37
N ASP A 565 15.62 17.89 0.99
CA ASP A 565 14.69 17.28 1.94
C ASP A 565 13.43 18.13 2.11
N CYS A 566 12.46 17.62 2.85
CA CYS A 566 11.18 18.26 3.11
C CYS A 566 10.68 17.95 4.53
N ILE A 567 10.21 18.99 5.23
CA ILE A 567 9.48 18.88 6.49
C ILE A 567 8.06 18.40 6.18
N ASN A 568 7.60 17.44 6.97
CA ASN A 568 6.30 16.77 6.77
C ASN A 568 6.12 16.12 5.38
N LYS A 569 7.19 15.55 4.80
CA LYS A 569 7.14 14.86 3.49
C LYS A 569 6.26 13.61 3.43
N MET A 570 6.07 12.92 4.54
CA MET A 570 5.38 11.62 4.56
C MET A 570 4.83 11.35 5.96
N TYR A 571 3.51 11.40 6.09
CA TYR A 571 2.85 11.14 7.35
C TYR A 571 2.15 9.79 7.32
N TRP A 572 2.53 8.82 8.15
CA TRP A 572 1.81 7.56 8.35
C TRP A 572 0.99 7.66 9.65
N GLY A 573 -0.31 7.98 9.55
CA GLY A 573 -1.21 8.07 10.70
C GLY A 573 -2.50 8.84 10.42
N SER A 574 -3.26 9.13 11.48
CA SER A 574 -4.47 9.96 11.44
C SER A 574 -4.10 11.46 11.47
N PRO A 575 -4.59 12.29 10.53
CA PRO A 575 -4.19 13.70 10.44
C PRO A 575 -4.36 14.44 11.77
N THR A 576 -3.39 15.28 12.11
CA THR A 576 -3.44 16.20 13.26
C THR A 576 -3.06 17.61 12.80
N GLU A 577 -3.14 18.58 13.71
CA GLU A 577 -2.85 19.99 13.41
C GLU A 577 -1.49 20.18 12.72
N GLY A 578 -1.46 20.97 11.65
CA GLY A 578 -0.26 21.27 10.86
C GLY A 578 0.17 20.17 9.87
N HIS A 579 -0.45 18.99 9.86
CA HIS A 579 -0.07 17.90 8.93
C HIS A 579 -0.55 18.08 7.49
N ASP A 580 -1.35 19.09 7.22
CA ASP A 580 -1.89 19.44 5.90
C ASP A 580 -0.89 20.23 5.02
N GLN A 581 0.26 20.62 5.58
CA GLN A 581 1.28 21.44 4.92
C GLN A 581 2.62 20.72 4.78
N PHE A 582 3.48 21.19 3.89
CA PHE A 582 4.87 20.76 3.79
C PHE A 582 5.78 21.94 3.44
N LEU A 583 7.06 21.85 3.83
CA LEU A 583 8.09 22.81 3.45
C LEU A 583 9.30 22.06 2.90
N ALA A 584 9.58 22.25 1.61
CA ALA A 584 10.71 21.63 0.94
C ALA A 584 11.90 22.60 0.85
N ARG A 585 13.13 22.07 1.00
CA ARG A 585 14.37 22.83 0.87
C ARG A 585 15.35 22.09 -0.03
N PHE A 586 16.02 22.84 -0.90
CA PHE A 586 17.16 22.34 -1.67
C PHE A 586 18.34 23.29 -1.65
N SER A 587 19.53 22.73 -1.89
CA SER A 587 20.73 23.48 -2.23
C SER A 587 21.49 22.76 -3.33
N VAL A 588 21.75 23.46 -4.42
CA VAL A 588 22.60 23.02 -5.54
C VAL A 588 23.76 23.99 -5.69
N SER A 589 24.98 23.49 -5.82
CA SER A 589 26.17 24.30 -6.10
C SER A 589 26.87 23.88 -7.38
N SER A 590 27.54 24.83 -8.04
CA SER A 590 28.46 24.54 -9.15
C SER A 590 29.61 25.53 -9.14
N PRO A 591 30.87 25.08 -9.34
CA PRO A 591 32.00 26.01 -9.49
C PRO A 591 31.85 26.92 -10.71
N GLU A 592 31.09 26.50 -11.73
CA GLU A 592 30.82 27.31 -12.93
C GLU A 592 29.66 28.32 -12.72
N GLY A 593 29.00 28.30 -11.55
CA GLY A 593 27.75 29.04 -11.32
C GLY A 593 26.51 28.22 -11.70
N VAL A 594 25.48 28.22 -10.86
CA VAL A 594 24.21 27.54 -11.11
C VAL A 594 23.31 28.48 -11.90
N ARG A 595 22.96 28.12 -13.15
CA ARG A 595 22.13 28.93 -14.05
C ARG A 595 20.62 28.80 -13.76
N GLU A 596 20.19 27.58 -13.51
CA GLU A 596 18.77 27.28 -13.34
C GLU A 596 18.56 26.01 -12.52
N VAL A 597 17.53 26.01 -11.67
CA VAL A 597 16.99 24.81 -11.03
C VAL A 597 15.49 24.72 -11.28
N LYS A 598 15.04 23.68 -11.99
CA LYS A 598 13.62 23.36 -12.14
C LYS A 598 13.21 22.34 -11.09
N VAL A 599 12.15 22.65 -10.35
CA VAL A 599 11.45 21.65 -9.53
C VAL A 599 10.38 21.03 -10.42
N LEU A 600 10.50 19.74 -10.70
CA LEU A 600 9.52 18.96 -11.43
C LEU A 600 8.57 18.30 -10.43
N ASP A 601 7.27 18.39 -10.61
CA ASP A 601 6.28 17.58 -9.92
C ASP A 601 5.70 16.57 -10.91
N ARG A 602 5.85 15.27 -10.61
CA ARG A 602 5.39 14.16 -11.48
C ARG A 602 5.85 14.33 -12.94
N GLY A 603 7.09 14.80 -13.10
CA GLY A 603 7.74 15.04 -14.40
C GLY A 603 7.37 16.35 -15.10
N GLN A 604 6.43 17.15 -14.57
CA GLN A 604 6.06 18.46 -15.11
C GLN A 604 6.74 19.58 -14.33
N THR A 605 7.08 20.70 -14.98
CA THR A 605 7.70 21.83 -14.26
C THR A 605 6.70 22.45 -13.29
N HIS A 606 7.02 22.42 -12.00
CA HIS A 606 6.21 22.96 -10.90
C HIS A 606 6.70 24.36 -10.48
N LEU A 607 8.01 24.50 -10.32
CA LEU A 607 8.72 25.76 -10.03
C LEU A 607 9.97 25.85 -10.90
N ARG A 608 10.42 27.08 -11.15
CA ARG A 608 11.68 27.34 -11.84
C ARG A 608 12.40 28.44 -11.10
N PHE A 609 13.62 28.18 -10.67
CA PHE A 609 14.50 29.19 -10.06
C PHE A 609 15.62 29.54 -11.04
N ALA A 610 15.70 30.82 -11.41
CA ALA A 610 16.86 31.35 -12.10
C ALA A 610 17.92 31.76 -11.06
N ASN A 611 19.18 31.51 -11.35
CA ASN A 611 20.30 31.92 -10.53
C ASN A 611 21.53 32.07 -11.45
N ASP A 612 22.53 32.87 -11.10
CA ASP A 612 23.83 32.88 -11.81
C ASP A 612 24.99 32.92 -10.80
N ALA A 613 24.71 32.56 -9.54
CA ALA A 613 25.68 32.49 -8.47
C ALA A 613 26.18 31.04 -8.26
N GLY A 614 27.26 30.88 -7.49
CA GLY A 614 27.86 29.56 -7.21
C GLY A 614 26.95 28.58 -6.48
N VAL A 615 25.90 29.06 -5.79
CA VAL A 615 24.95 28.25 -5.01
C VAL A 615 23.52 28.74 -5.23
N CYS A 616 22.61 27.81 -5.54
CA CYS A 616 21.16 28.02 -5.55
C CYS A 616 20.53 27.27 -4.37
N GLN A 617 20.22 27.99 -3.31
CA GLN A 617 19.48 27.47 -2.16
C GLN A 617 18.10 28.13 -2.08
N ARG A 618 17.04 27.32 -2.00
CA ARG A 618 15.66 27.79 -1.93
C ARG A 618 14.81 26.91 -1.04
N GLU A 619 13.76 27.51 -0.53
CA GLU A 619 12.66 26.84 0.13
C GLU A 619 11.39 27.08 -0.67
N PHE A 620 10.51 26.09 -0.69
CA PHE A 620 9.18 26.29 -1.21
C PHE A 620 8.16 25.48 -0.41
N PRO A 621 7.00 26.07 -0.15
CA PRO A 621 5.92 25.48 0.63
C PRO A 621 4.88 24.77 -0.25
N GLY A 622 4.00 24.01 0.37
CA GLY A 622 2.81 23.45 -0.26
C GLY A 622 1.89 22.74 0.72
N HIS A 623 0.81 22.16 0.19
CA HIS A 623 -0.15 21.38 0.96
C HIS A 623 -0.14 19.91 0.55
N HIS A 624 -0.60 19.05 1.45
CA HIS A 624 -0.95 17.66 1.14
C HIS A 624 -2.31 17.55 0.44
N ASP A 625 -2.65 18.52 -0.41
CA ASP A 625 -3.90 18.57 -1.18
C ASP A 625 -3.87 17.60 -2.38
N ASN A 626 -2.69 17.15 -2.81
CA ASN A 626 -2.51 16.08 -3.78
C ASN A 626 -1.27 15.23 -3.44
N GLN A 627 -1.08 14.16 -4.20
CA GLN A 627 0.15 13.38 -4.22
C GLN A 627 1.18 14.05 -5.15
N HIS A 628 2.35 14.37 -4.61
CA HIS A 628 3.44 14.99 -5.36
C HIS A 628 4.68 14.11 -5.40
N VAL A 629 5.44 14.20 -6.49
CA VAL A 629 6.78 13.61 -6.59
C VAL A 629 7.72 14.64 -7.16
N PHE A 630 8.51 15.25 -6.29
CA PHE A 630 9.40 16.34 -6.65
C PHE A 630 10.79 15.87 -7.05
N HIS A 631 11.26 16.28 -8.23
CA HIS A 631 12.64 16.14 -8.68
C HIS A 631 13.25 17.51 -8.95
N LEU A 632 14.57 17.63 -8.82
CA LEU A 632 15.34 18.79 -9.25
C LEU A 632 16.03 18.45 -10.56
N LEU A 633 15.84 19.30 -11.56
CA LEU A 633 16.66 19.35 -12.77
C LEU A 633 17.44 20.67 -12.75
N ALA A 634 18.73 20.59 -12.44
CA ALA A 634 19.61 21.76 -12.40
C ALA A 634 20.54 21.81 -13.61
N THR A 635 20.84 23.02 -14.06
CA THR A 635 21.84 23.30 -15.10
C THR A 635 22.79 24.39 -14.62
N ASP A 636 24.10 24.19 -14.79
CA ASP A 636 25.10 25.23 -14.52
C ASP A 636 25.39 26.11 -15.73
N ALA A 637 26.20 27.15 -15.55
CA ALA A 637 26.55 28.08 -16.63
C ALA A 637 27.33 27.42 -17.78
N ALA A 638 28.02 26.31 -17.52
CA ALA A 638 28.70 25.50 -18.53
C ALA A 638 27.77 24.51 -19.25
N GLY A 639 26.47 24.47 -18.90
CA GLY A 639 25.48 23.57 -19.48
C GLY A 639 25.50 22.14 -18.93
N LYS A 640 26.28 21.87 -17.88
CA LYS A 640 26.29 20.57 -17.20
C LYS A 640 25.04 20.44 -16.34
N ARG A 641 24.53 19.21 -16.25
CA ARG A 641 23.22 18.91 -15.66
C ARG A 641 23.35 18.10 -14.38
N LEU A 642 22.32 18.20 -13.55
CA LEU A 642 22.08 17.38 -12.37
C LEU A 642 20.61 16.95 -12.31
N LEU A 643 20.38 15.70 -11.94
CA LEU A 643 19.05 15.15 -11.63
C LEU A 643 19.05 14.62 -10.19
N SER A 644 18.18 15.14 -9.34
CA SER A 644 17.98 14.63 -7.99
C SER A 644 17.14 13.34 -7.98
N PRO A 645 17.21 12.55 -6.92
CA PRO A 645 16.16 11.57 -6.63
C PRO A 645 14.84 12.28 -6.32
N GLY A 646 13.74 11.54 -6.48
CA GLY A 646 12.41 12.03 -6.15
C GLY A 646 12.22 12.21 -4.64
N ILE A 647 11.49 13.26 -4.24
CA ILE A 647 10.83 13.36 -2.93
C ILE A 647 9.35 13.09 -3.14
N ARG A 648 8.85 12.02 -2.51
CA ARG A 648 7.43 11.69 -2.50
C ARG A 648 6.75 12.46 -1.38
N ILE A 649 5.75 13.27 -1.71
CA ILE A 649 4.88 13.96 -0.75
C ILE A 649 3.48 13.38 -0.84
N ARG A 650 2.91 13.01 0.31
CA ARG A 650 1.62 12.33 0.35
C ARG A 650 0.92 12.42 1.69
N PHE A 651 -0.41 12.34 1.59
CA PHE A 651 -1.36 12.13 2.68
C PHE A 651 -1.72 10.64 2.81
N SER A 652 -1.46 10.01 3.96
CA SER A 652 -1.64 8.54 4.10
C SER A 652 -3.08 8.03 4.08
N PRO A 653 -4.11 8.74 4.60
CA PRO A 653 -5.50 8.28 4.50
C PRO A 653 -5.97 8.09 3.05
N THR A 654 -5.34 8.78 2.09
CA THR A 654 -5.68 8.70 0.67
C THR A 654 -4.59 8.11 -0.21
N TYR A 655 -3.77 7.22 0.34
CA TYR A 655 -2.71 6.51 -0.37
C TYR A 655 -3.23 5.64 -1.54
N VAL A 656 -2.53 5.69 -2.69
CA VAL A 656 -2.85 4.90 -3.90
C VAL A 656 -1.61 4.63 -4.78
N ASN A 657 -0.67 3.77 -4.36
CA ASN A 657 0.51 3.43 -5.17
C ASN A 657 1.07 2.03 -4.85
N GLN A 658 2.04 1.56 -5.65
CA GLN A 658 2.71 0.29 -5.45
C GLN A 658 3.61 0.39 -4.20
N CYS A 659 3.79 -0.71 -3.46
CA CYS A 659 4.77 -0.77 -2.38
C CYS A 659 6.16 -0.42 -2.92
N GLY A 660 7.02 0.19 -2.11
CA GLY A 660 8.35 0.62 -2.58
C GLY A 660 9.20 -0.53 -3.13
N ASP A 661 8.99 -1.75 -2.63
CA ASP A 661 9.60 -3.00 -3.11
C ASP A 661 9.01 -3.56 -4.40
N HIS A 662 7.97 -2.90 -4.92
CA HIS A 662 7.18 -3.29 -6.08
C HIS A 662 6.57 -4.71 -5.94
N GLN A 663 6.48 -5.26 -4.72
CA GLN A 663 5.90 -6.58 -4.42
C GLN A 663 4.38 -6.51 -4.31
N ASN A 664 3.90 -5.56 -3.51
CA ASN A 664 2.50 -5.45 -3.14
C ASN A 664 1.86 -4.29 -3.89
N THR A 665 0.85 -4.60 -4.70
CA THR A 665 -0.02 -3.61 -5.31
C THR A 665 -1.01 -3.17 -4.22
N ILE A 666 -0.69 -2.08 -3.51
CA ILE A 666 -1.37 -1.62 -2.27
C ILE A 666 -2.77 -1.00 -2.55
N ALA A 667 -3.05 -0.70 -3.81
CA ALA A 667 -4.34 -0.45 -4.43
C ALA A 667 -4.14 -0.71 -5.94
N ASN A 668 -5.15 -0.59 -6.81
CA ASN A 668 -4.95 -0.70 -8.28
C ASN A 668 -3.79 0.20 -8.74
N CYS A 669 -2.64 -0.37 -9.09
CA CYS A 669 -1.47 0.38 -9.56
C CYS A 669 -1.33 0.20 -11.06
N LEU A 670 -1.06 1.31 -11.73
CA LEU A 670 -0.89 1.31 -13.17
C LEU A 670 0.34 2.04 -13.60
N GLN A 671 0.98 1.39 -14.57
CA GLN A 671 2.26 1.77 -15.09
C GLN A 671 2.16 2.30 -16.51
N ARG A 672 2.73 3.49 -16.75
CA ARG A 672 2.91 4.10 -18.06
C ARG A 672 4.20 3.64 -18.72
N ASN A 673 4.14 3.39 -20.03
CA ASN A 673 5.30 3.57 -20.90
C ASN A 673 5.31 4.98 -21.54
N ARG A 674 6.39 5.33 -22.23
CA ARG A 674 6.58 6.62 -22.94
C ARG A 674 5.51 6.97 -23.97
N ARG A 675 4.82 5.98 -24.56
CA ARG A 675 3.73 6.21 -25.52
C ARG A 675 2.38 6.50 -24.83
N GLY A 676 2.37 6.58 -23.50
CA GLY A 676 1.14 6.66 -22.72
C GLY A 676 0.34 5.35 -22.73
N ARG A 677 0.96 4.22 -23.09
CA ARG A 677 0.38 2.88 -22.95
C ARG A 677 0.42 2.53 -21.47
N MET A 678 -0.69 2.00 -21.00
CA MET A 678 -0.97 1.82 -19.58
C MET A 678 -1.36 0.38 -19.36
N ILE A 679 -0.81 -0.23 -18.31
CA ILE A 679 -1.08 -1.63 -17.97
C ILE A 679 -1.49 -1.73 -16.51
N TYR A 680 -2.59 -2.46 -16.33
CA TYR A 680 -3.24 -2.75 -15.07
C TYR A 680 -2.42 -3.80 -14.30
N THR A 681 -1.93 -3.46 -13.11
CA THR A 681 -1.60 -4.49 -12.12
C THR A 681 -2.68 -4.50 -11.07
N THR A 682 -3.30 -5.65 -10.90
CA THR A 682 -4.33 -5.83 -9.91
C THR A 682 -3.71 -5.87 -8.51
N GLY A 683 -4.41 -5.33 -7.50
CA GLY A 683 -3.91 -5.25 -6.13
C GLY A 683 -4.98 -5.36 -5.06
N THR A 684 -4.53 -5.58 -3.84
CA THR A 684 -5.38 -5.69 -2.65
C THR A 684 -6.02 -4.34 -2.33
N GLY A 685 -7.31 -4.34 -2.00
CA GLY A 685 -8.10 -3.13 -1.71
C GLY A 685 -7.60 -2.31 -0.51
N ARG A 686 -8.18 -1.12 -0.32
CA ARG A 686 -7.76 -0.12 0.68
C ARG A 686 -7.95 -0.56 2.13
N SER A 687 -8.76 -1.57 2.38
CA SER A 687 -9.04 -2.16 3.71
C SER A 687 -7.79 -2.67 4.41
N VAL A 688 -6.72 -2.88 3.64
CA VAL A 688 -5.41 -3.23 4.16
C VAL A 688 -4.86 -2.08 5.02
N TYR A 689 -5.11 -0.81 4.71
CA TYR A 689 -4.40 0.30 5.37
C TYR A 689 -5.01 0.85 6.65
N ALA A 690 -6.31 0.68 6.87
CA ALA A 690 -6.86 0.84 8.22
C ALA A 690 -6.28 -0.22 9.19
N GLY A 691 -5.79 -1.35 8.66
CA GLY A 691 -5.01 -2.33 9.41
C GLY A 691 -3.49 -2.07 9.44
N TRP A 692 -2.92 -1.29 8.52
CA TRP A 692 -1.47 -1.01 8.53
C TRP A 692 -1.05 0.20 9.38
N ALA A 693 -2.01 0.97 9.88
CA ALA A 693 -1.82 1.69 11.14
C ALA A 693 -2.25 0.74 12.29
N PRO A 694 -1.70 0.86 13.50
CA PRO A 694 -1.90 -0.12 14.56
C PRO A 694 -1.41 -1.58 14.53
N GLY A 695 -0.61 -2.07 13.59
CA GLY A 695 -0.09 -3.45 13.69
C GLY A 695 -0.92 -4.61 13.09
N TRP A 696 -1.54 -4.44 11.92
CA TRP A 696 -2.31 -5.51 11.27
C TRP A 696 -2.00 -5.64 9.78
N GLY A 697 -0.94 -6.40 9.49
CA GLY A 697 -0.50 -6.74 8.13
C GLY A 697 -1.45 -7.69 7.38
N ALA A 698 -2.64 -7.22 7.00
CA ALA A 698 -3.67 -8.04 6.36
C ALA A 698 -3.89 -7.75 4.87
N PRO A 699 -3.24 -8.47 3.93
CA PRO A 699 -3.73 -8.62 2.56
C PRO A 699 -4.82 -9.71 2.53
N CYS A 700 -6.08 -9.31 2.36
CA CYS A 700 -7.12 -10.26 1.94
C CYS A 700 -6.90 -10.60 0.45
N PRO A 701 -7.09 -11.86 0.01
CA PRO A 701 -7.27 -12.19 -1.40
C PRO A 701 -8.66 -11.67 -1.82
N VAL A 702 -8.76 -10.37 -2.04
CA VAL A 702 -9.89 -9.78 -2.76
C VAL A 702 -9.60 -10.01 -4.24
N ASP A 703 -10.58 -10.55 -4.96
CA ASP A 703 -10.49 -10.74 -6.41
C ASP A 703 -10.17 -9.38 -7.06
N PRO A 704 -9.19 -9.29 -7.98
CA PRO A 704 -8.28 -8.15 -8.01
C PRO A 704 -8.78 -6.93 -8.83
N GLY A 705 -10.09 -6.74 -8.89
CA GLY A 705 -10.73 -5.66 -9.62
C GLY A 705 -11.27 -4.60 -8.68
N ASP A 706 -10.62 -3.42 -8.68
CA ASP A 706 -11.22 -2.11 -8.38
C ASP A 706 -10.85 -1.47 -7.03
N ALA A 707 -10.41 -0.21 -7.12
CA ALA A 707 -9.85 0.56 -6.04
C ALA A 707 -10.84 1.65 -5.67
N TYR A 708 -11.36 1.55 -4.45
CA TYR A 708 -12.34 2.47 -3.91
C TYR A 708 -11.97 2.83 -2.46
N PRO A 709 -12.47 3.95 -1.90
CA PRO A 709 -12.26 4.35 -0.51
C PRO A 709 -12.82 3.32 0.51
N PRO A 710 -12.49 3.44 1.81
CA PRO A 710 -12.80 2.43 2.83
C PRO A 710 -14.26 1.97 2.91
N CYS A 711 -15.20 2.84 2.53
CA CYS A 711 -16.64 2.55 2.45
C CYS A 711 -17.05 1.61 1.30
N TRP A 712 -16.15 1.28 0.39
CA TRP A 712 -16.34 0.33 -0.72
C TRP A 712 -15.54 -0.96 -0.53
N ASP A 713 -14.78 -1.08 0.56
CA ASP A 713 -13.96 -2.26 0.83
C ASP A 713 -14.81 -3.51 0.95
N GLY A 714 -14.56 -4.45 0.06
CA GLY A 714 -15.29 -5.71 -0.03
C GLY A 714 -16.55 -5.63 -0.89
N VAL A 715 -17.16 -4.46 -1.12
CA VAL A 715 -18.59 -4.34 -1.52
C VAL A 715 -18.87 -4.57 -2.98
N VAL A 716 -17.95 -4.17 -3.84
CA VAL A 716 -18.20 -4.20 -5.27
C VAL A 716 -16.92 -4.69 -5.91
N THR A 717 -16.94 -5.89 -6.51
CA THR A 717 -16.07 -6.13 -7.68
C THR A 717 -16.65 -5.31 -8.82
N GLY A 718 -16.57 -3.99 -8.64
CA GLY A 718 -17.26 -2.97 -9.39
C GLY A 718 -16.45 -2.68 -10.61
N LYS A 719 -16.45 -3.60 -11.58
CA LYS A 719 -15.67 -3.43 -12.80
C LYS A 719 -16.28 -2.29 -13.58
N SER A 720 -15.79 -1.09 -13.33
CA SER A 720 -15.98 0.05 -14.19
C SER A 720 -15.15 -0.14 -15.46
N GLY A 721 -15.71 0.27 -16.59
CA GLY A 721 -14.96 0.28 -17.84
C GLY A 721 -14.91 -1.03 -18.60
N TRP A 722 -15.88 -1.92 -18.40
CA TRP A 722 -16.06 -3.07 -19.29
C TRP A 722 -16.78 -2.66 -20.56
N ALA A 723 -16.08 -2.46 -21.67
CA ALA A 723 -16.70 -2.26 -22.96
C ALA A 723 -16.86 -3.61 -23.68
N VAL A 724 -18.09 -4.09 -23.81
CA VAL A 724 -18.46 -5.10 -24.81
C VAL A 724 -19.07 -4.33 -25.98
N THR A 725 -18.44 -4.41 -27.14
CA THR A 725 -18.98 -3.78 -28.34
C THR A 725 -18.82 -4.68 -29.55
N SER A 726 -19.75 -4.53 -30.49
CA SER A 726 -19.67 -5.11 -31.82
C SER A 726 -19.95 -4.00 -32.83
N VAL A 727 -19.13 -3.96 -33.87
CA VAL A 727 -19.17 -2.99 -34.96
C VAL A 727 -19.50 -3.77 -36.23
N LEU A 728 -20.56 -3.37 -36.91
CA LEU A 728 -20.94 -3.85 -38.23
C LEU A 728 -20.27 -2.96 -39.29
N LEU A 729 -19.46 -3.57 -40.14
CA LEU A 729 -18.74 -2.90 -41.22
C LEU A 729 -19.61 -2.79 -42.49
N PRO A 730 -19.28 -1.86 -43.41
CA PRO A 730 -20.04 -1.67 -44.66
C PRO A 730 -20.11 -2.92 -45.55
N ASP A 731 -19.15 -3.84 -45.43
CA ASP A 731 -19.12 -5.12 -46.15
C ASP A 731 -19.96 -6.23 -45.49
N GLY A 732 -20.66 -5.91 -44.40
CA GLY A 732 -21.50 -6.84 -43.64
C GLY A 732 -20.74 -7.68 -42.61
N THR A 733 -19.43 -7.52 -42.47
CA THR A 733 -18.66 -8.20 -41.42
C THR A 733 -18.92 -7.56 -40.05
N VAL A 734 -18.83 -8.38 -38.99
CA VAL A 734 -18.98 -7.91 -37.60
C VAL A 734 -17.66 -8.08 -36.89
N GLU A 735 -17.01 -6.96 -36.56
CA GLU A 735 -15.89 -6.93 -35.63
C GLU A 735 -16.43 -6.79 -34.21
N ALA A 736 -16.06 -7.70 -33.31
CA ALA A 736 -16.52 -7.65 -31.93
C ALA A 736 -15.37 -7.89 -30.97
N GLY A 737 -15.50 -7.32 -29.78
CA GLY A 737 -14.86 -7.93 -28.63
C GLY A 737 -15.17 -7.25 -27.31
N ARG A 738 -14.42 -7.65 -26.30
CA ARG A 738 -14.67 -7.34 -24.90
C ARG A 738 -13.41 -6.79 -24.30
N SER A 739 -13.42 -5.61 -23.70
CA SER A 739 -12.29 -5.11 -22.92
C SER A 739 -12.72 -4.93 -21.48
N ALA A 740 -11.84 -5.27 -20.54
CA ALA A 740 -11.78 -4.57 -19.27
C ALA A 740 -10.98 -3.28 -19.51
N ALA A 741 -11.37 -2.14 -18.94
CA ALA A 741 -10.57 -0.92 -19.05
C ALA A 741 -9.16 -1.21 -18.54
N ALA A 742 -8.18 -1.11 -19.44
CA ALA A 742 -6.83 -1.60 -19.20
C ALA A 742 -5.93 -0.54 -18.56
N SER A 743 -6.45 0.68 -18.33
CA SER A 743 -5.62 1.84 -17.99
C SER A 743 -6.20 2.81 -16.96
N ASN A 744 -6.34 2.46 -15.69
CA ASN A 744 -6.65 3.48 -14.68
C ASN A 744 -5.46 4.42 -14.47
N LEU A 745 -5.65 5.70 -14.74
CA LEU A 745 -4.72 6.73 -14.32
C LEU A 745 -5.29 7.44 -13.11
N TYR A 746 -4.61 7.37 -11.96
CA TYR A 746 -4.86 8.35 -10.92
C TYR A 746 -4.30 9.69 -11.40
N GLU A 747 -5.21 10.49 -11.94
CA GLU A 747 -4.91 11.89 -12.24
C GLU A 747 -4.61 12.62 -10.93
N VAL A 748 -5.42 12.32 -9.89
CA VAL A 748 -5.40 12.99 -8.60
C VAL A 748 -5.65 11.99 -7.47
N ALA A 749 -4.89 12.13 -6.39
CA ALA A 749 -5.14 11.46 -5.13
C ALA A 749 -4.93 12.48 -3.99
N GLY A 750 -5.99 13.21 -3.67
CA GLY A 750 -6.01 14.19 -2.59
C GLY A 750 -6.68 13.65 -1.32
N PRO A 751 -6.73 14.43 -0.22
CA PRO A 751 -7.34 14.01 1.05
C PRO A 751 -8.82 13.65 0.95
N GLU A 752 -9.57 14.39 0.13
CA GLU A 752 -11.04 14.25 0.04
C GLU A 752 -11.52 13.71 -1.30
N VAL A 753 -10.63 13.55 -2.28
CA VAL A 753 -11.01 13.09 -3.62
C VAL A 753 -9.95 12.18 -4.25
N GLN A 754 -10.44 11.23 -5.02
CA GLN A 754 -9.65 10.49 -5.99
C GLN A 754 -10.24 10.69 -7.38
N ILE A 755 -9.40 11.01 -8.36
CA ILE A 755 -9.80 11.13 -9.76
C ILE A 755 -9.07 10.07 -10.56
N LEU A 756 -9.85 9.21 -11.17
CA LEU A 756 -9.40 8.09 -11.98
C LEU A 756 -9.89 8.28 -13.40
N GLU A 757 -8.99 8.28 -14.38
CA GLU A 757 -9.38 8.17 -15.80
C GLU A 757 -8.92 6.83 -16.35
N GLN A 758 -9.87 6.01 -16.77
CA GLN A 758 -9.65 4.69 -17.35
C GLN A 758 -9.85 4.72 -18.86
N ALA A 759 -8.84 4.48 -19.69
CA ALA A 759 -9.00 4.42 -21.15
C ALA A 759 -8.83 3.01 -21.73
N VAL A 760 -9.39 2.75 -22.90
CA VAL A 760 -9.12 1.56 -23.72
C VAL A 760 -8.44 2.02 -25.00
N ARG A 761 -7.14 1.76 -25.15
CA ARG A 761 -6.32 2.36 -26.22
C ARG A 761 -5.64 1.37 -27.18
N HIS A 762 -5.63 0.06 -26.92
CA HIS A 762 -4.89 -0.87 -27.80
C HIS A 762 -5.33 -2.34 -27.80
N LYS A 763 -5.01 -3.01 -28.92
CA LYS A 763 -5.01 -4.47 -29.10
C LYS A 763 -3.67 -5.03 -28.62
N TYR A 764 -3.69 -6.00 -27.70
CA TYR A 764 -2.47 -6.70 -27.26
C TYR A 764 -1.99 -7.68 -28.35
N PRO A 765 -0.67 -7.91 -28.52
CA PRO A 765 -0.15 -8.90 -29.47
C PRO A 765 -0.61 -10.33 -29.14
N ASP A 766 -0.96 -11.10 -30.17
CA ASP A 766 -1.28 -12.52 -30.04
C ASP A 766 -0.03 -13.30 -29.55
N GLY A 767 -0.21 -14.22 -28.59
CA GLY A 767 0.87 -15.07 -28.07
C GLY A 767 1.53 -14.63 -26.76
N THR A 768 1.05 -13.57 -26.11
CA THR A 768 1.53 -13.17 -24.77
C THR A 768 1.14 -14.24 -23.73
N PRO A 769 2.06 -14.80 -22.93
CA PRO A 769 1.76 -15.93 -22.03
C PRO A 769 0.68 -15.60 -20.98
N GLU A 770 -0.28 -16.52 -20.79
CA GLU A 770 -1.24 -16.47 -19.67
C GLU A 770 -0.53 -16.77 -18.33
N ARG A 771 0.10 -15.78 -17.67
CA ARG A 771 0.49 -15.94 -16.26
C ARG A 771 -0.64 -15.39 -15.37
N ARG A 772 -1.43 -16.30 -14.79
CA ARG A 772 -2.68 -16.05 -14.05
C ARG A 772 -2.55 -15.25 -12.74
N ASP A 773 -1.35 -14.95 -12.26
CA ASP A 773 -1.18 -14.42 -10.90
C ASP A 773 -1.40 -12.92 -10.76
N CYS A 774 -1.28 -12.15 -11.83
CA CYS A 774 -1.48 -10.70 -11.82
C CYS A 774 -1.96 -10.15 -13.17
N ALA A 775 -2.04 -10.96 -14.24
CA ALA A 775 -2.39 -10.49 -15.57
C ALA A 775 -3.86 -10.07 -15.69
N PRO A 776 -4.19 -8.90 -16.26
CA PRO A 776 -5.56 -8.61 -16.64
C PRO A 776 -6.03 -9.63 -17.68
N ALA A 777 -7.34 -9.92 -17.66
CA ALA A 777 -7.95 -10.71 -18.71
C ALA A 777 -7.78 -9.98 -20.07
N TYR A 778 -7.07 -10.60 -21.00
CA TYR A 778 -7.04 -10.16 -22.40
C TYR A 778 -8.47 -10.10 -22.95
N ARG A 779 -8.82 -9.04 -23.69
CA ARG A 779 -9.60 -9.05 -24.95
C ARG A 779 -9.85 -7.63 -25.49
N THR A 780 -10.14 -7.57 -26.78
CA THR A 780 -10.10 -6.40 -27.67
C THR A 780 -11.45 -5.73 -27.86
N VAL A 781 -11.56 -4.42 -27.66
CA VAL A 781 -12.58 -3.60 -28.34
C VAL A 781 -12.08 -3.33 -29.78
N PRO A 782 -12.93 -3.14 -30.79
CA PRO A 782 -12.56 -2.54 -32.08
C PRO A 782 -12.03 -1.09 -31.89
N THR A 783 -10.83 -0.95 -31.29
CA THR A 783 -10.16 0.33 -30.96
C THR A 783 -9.78 1.17 -32.19
N ASP A 784 -9.90 0.57 -33.38
CA ASP A 784 -9.78 1.26 -34.66
C ASP A 784 -11.04 2.10 -34.98
N TYR A 785 -12.16 1.82 -34.32
CA TYR A 785 -13.47 2.44 -34.55
C TYR A 785 -13.93 3.32 -33.39
N ILE A 786 -13.56 3.01 -32.15
CA ILE A 786 -13.92 3.82 -30.98
C ILE A 786 -12.76 4.03 -30.02
N ASP A 787 -12.70 5.21 -29.41
CA ASP A 787 -11.99 5.46 -28.15
C ASP A 787 -13.01 5.37 -27.01
N TYR A 788 -12.64 4.70 -25.93
CA TYR A 788 -13.51 4.46 -24.77
C TYR A 788 -12.77 4.89 -23.50
N VAL A 789 -13.35 5.83 -22.74
CA VAL A 789 -12.79 6.39 -21.52
C VAL A 789 -13.84 6.34 -20.41
N VAL A 790 -13.45 6.03 -19.19
CA VAL A 790 -14.27 6.14 -17.98
C VAL A 790 -13.56 7.08 -17.01
N ARG A 791 -14.15 8.23 -16.74
CA ARG A 791 -13.69 9.12 -15.67
C ARG A 791 -14.48 8.79 -14.41
N GLN A 792 -13.79 8.52 -13.31
CA GLN A 792 -14.36 8.30 -11.99
C GLN A 792 -13.82 9.37 -11.06
N VAL A 793 -14.72 9.96 -10.29
CA VAL A 793 -14.40 10.93 -9.26
C VAL A 793 -15.05 10.43 -7.99
N THR A 794 -14.22 10.02 -7.04
CA THR A 794 -14.66 9.32 -5.84
C THR A 794 -14.24 10.12 -4.62
N PRO A 795 -15.18 10.73 -3.88
CA PRO A 795 -14.88 11.35 -2.60
C PRO A 795 -14.44 10.32 -1.55
N THR A 796 -13.56 10.71 -0.65
CA THR A 796 -13.26 9.92 0.56
C THR A 796 -14.48 9.97 1.48
N ALA A 797 -15.02 8.82 1.89
CA ALA A 797 -16.12 8.75 2.86
C ALA A 797 -15.72 7.98 4.12
N ARG A 798 -16.46 8.21 5.21
CA ARG A 798 -16.27 7.49 6.48
C ARG A 798 -16.63 6.01 6.33
N PHE A 799 -15.90 5.14 7.04
CA PHE A 799 -16.06 3.67 6.96
C PHE A 799 -17.49 3.18 7.29
N GLU A 800 -18.23 3.94 8.09
CA GLU A 800 -19.57 3.59 8.58
C GLU A 800 -20.71 4.04 7.66
N ARG A 801 -20.41 4.78 6.57
CA ARG A 801 -21.41 5.36 5.67
C ARG A 801 -21.29 4.82 4.25
N ALA A 802 -22.37 4.94 3.48
CA ALA A 802 -22.32 4.58 2.07
C ALA A 802 -21.37 5.51 1.31
N GLY A 803 -20.43 4.94 0.57
CA GLY A 803 -19.58 5.65 -0.35
C GLY A 803 -20.27 5.93 -1.68
N VAL A 804 -19.99 7.09 -2.25
CA VAL A 804 -20.53 7.53 -3.54
C VAL A 804 -19.37 7.73 -4.52
N SER A 805 -19.57 7.41 -5.79
CA SER A 805 -18.62 7.67 -6.87
C SER A 805 -19.35 8.26 -8.08
N PHE A 806 -18.82 9.34 -8.64
CA PHE A 806 -19.31 9.99 -9.85
C PHE A 806 -18.55 9.46 -11.03
N ASN A 807 -19.27 8.90 -11.98
CA ASN A 807 -18.68 8.21 -13.10
C ASN A 807 -19.21 8.81 -14.40
N GLU A 808 -18.34 9.00 -15.37
CA GLU A 808 -18.69 9.39 -16.73
C GLU A 808 -17.98 8.45 -17.70
N ILE A 809 -18.75 7.71 -18.50
CA ILE A 809 -18.19 6.99 -19.64
C ILE A 809 -18.28 7.90 -20.87
N ILE A 810 -17.16 8.03 -21.59
CA ILE A 810 -17.00 8.82 -22.79
C ILE A 810 -16.60 7.86 -23.92
N VAL A 811 -17.40 7.80 -24.97
CA VAL A 811 -17.09 7.01 -26.17
C VAL A 811 -17.00 7.95 -27.36
N THR A 812 -15.89 7.89 -28.09
CA THR A 812 -15.66 8.72 -29.29
C THR A 812 -15.50 7.83 -30.50
N ALA A 813 -16.29 8.04 -31.55
CA ALA A 813 -16.13 7.33 -32.82
C ALA A 813 -14.91 7.86 -33.60
N LYS A 814 -14.03 6.97 -34.03
CA LYS A 814 -12.82 7.28 -34.81
C LYS A 814 -13.05 7.14 -36.31
N ARG A 815 -14.10 6.41 -36.69
CA ARG A 815 -14.50 6.09 -38.06
C ARG A 815 -16.02 6.00 -38.14
N ASP A 816 -16.53 5.95 -39.36
CA ASP A 816 -17.94 5.70 -39.62
C ASP A 816 -18.23 4.20 -39.46
N PHE A 817 -19.27 3.84 -38.72
CA PHE A 817 -19.69 2.45 -38.53
C PHE A 817 -21.13 2.32 -38.04
N VAL A 818 -21.63 1.09 -37.94
CA VAL A 818 -22.93 0.80 -37.30
C VAL A 818 -22.72 -0.11 -36.10
N PHE A 819 -23.35 0.18 -34.97
CA PHE A 819 -23.31 -0.71 -33.81
C PHE A 819 -24.04 -2.03 -34.11
N GLY A 820 -23.37 -3.16 -33.93
CA GLY A 820 -23.89 -4.51 -34.17
C GLY A 820 -24.78 -5.04 -33.05
N SER A 821 -25.48 -6.14 -33.33
CA SER A 821 -26.47 -6.79 -32.44
C SER A 821 -26.01 -8.14 -31.84
N ARG A 822 -24.76 -8.56 -32.05
CA ARG A 822 -24.27 -9.87 -31.58
C ARG A 822 -23.95 -9.86 -30.09
N GLY A 823 -24.72 -10.60 -29.30
CA GLY A 823 -24.26 -11.20 -28.03
C GLY A 823 -24.35 -10.35 -26.75
N GLY A 824 -25.10 -9.25 -26.71
CA GLY A 824 -25.25 -8.46 -25.48
C GLY A 824 -25.44 -6.97 -25.73
N TYR A 825 -24.80 -6.14 -24.89
CA TYR A 825 -24.76 -4.68 -24.98
C TYR A 825 -24.00 -4.19 -26.22
N SER A 826 -24.33 -3.00 -26.75
CA SER A 826 -23.47 -2.29 -27.70
C SER A 826 -22.30 -1.60 -27.03
N LEU A 827 -22.49 -1.11 -25.80
CA LEU A 827 -21.45 -0.57 -24.91
C LEU A 827 -21.83 -0.90 -23.46
N SER A 828 -21.03 -1.67 -22.75
CA SER A 828 -21.16 -1.86 -21.29
C SER A 828 -20.29 -0.83 -20.56
N GLY A 829 -20.69 -0.46 -19.34
CA GLY A 829 -20.09 0.65 -18.61
C GLY A 829 -19.60 0.31 -17.20
N PHE A 830 -20.42 -0.43 -16.46
CA PHE A 830 -20.18 -0.73 -15.06
C PHE A 830 -20.86 -2.05 -14.70
N ALA A 831 -20.22 -2.89 -13.89
CA ALA A 831 -20.81 -4.12 -13.39
C ALA A 831 -20.63 -4.24 -11.87
N ILE A 832 -21.70 -4.55 -11.14
CA ILE A 832 -21.65 -4.97 -9.73
C ILE A 832 -21.65 -6.49 -9.74
N SER A 833 -20.55 -7.15 -9.36
CA SER A 833 -20.47 -8.62 -9.28
C SER A 833 -20.05 -9.16 -7.91
N ASP A 834 -20.39 -10.43 -7.65
CA ASP A 834 -19.74 -11.30 -6.66
C ASP A 834 -18.91 -12.35 -7.43
N PHE A 835 -17.59 -12.17 -7.48
CA PHE A 835 -16.69 -13.09 -8.20
C PHE A 835 -16.24 -14.31 -7.38
N ALA A 836 -16.53 -14.37 -6.07
CA ALA A 836 -15.93 -15.39 -5.21
C ALA A 836 -16.95 -16.14 -4.34
N SER A 837 -17.46 -17.24 -4.91
CA SER A 837 -18.04 -18.43 -4.26
C SER A 837 -19.35 -18.27 -3.49
N ARG A 838 -20.39 -18.95 -4.01
CA ARG A 838 -21.68 -19.19 -3.35
C ARG A 838 -21.52 -20.22 -2.21
N PRO A 839 -22.05 -19.93 -1.02
CA PRO A 839 -22.95 -20.87 -0.34
C PRO A 839 -24.36 -20.28 -0.20
N GLU A 840 -25.32 -21.13 0.19
CA GLU A 840 -26.77 -20.88 0.24
C GLU A 840 -27.19 -19.54 0.90
N GLY A 841 -28.07 -18.78 0.22
CA GLY A 841 -28.90 -17.72 0.82
C GLY A 841 -28.32 -16.31 0.88
N ILE A 842 -27.30 -15.98 0.09
CA ILE A 842 -26.52 -14.75 0.23
C ILE A 842 -26.34 -14.06 -1.14
N GLY A 843 -26.79 -12.79 -1.29
CA GLY A 843 -26.76 -12.02 -2.55
C GLY A 843 -28.06 -12.06 -3.37
N ASP A 844 -29.18 -12.44 -2.76
CA ASP A 844 -30.37 -12.85 -3.50
C ASP A 844 -31.34 -11.70 -3.85
N HIS A 845 -31.25 -10.50 -3.24
CA HIS A 845 -32.18 -9.40 -3.51
C HIS A 845 -31.62 -8.38 -4.50
N ILE A 846 -32.31 -8.24 -5.62
CA ILE A 846 -32.08 -7.17 -6.59
C ILE A 846 -33.33 -6.33 -6.69
N THR A 847 -33.12 -5.02 -6.67
CA THR A 847 -34.18 -4.03 -6.79
C THR A 847 -33.94 -3.16 -8.00
N LEU A 848 -34.98 -3.06 -8.84
CA LEU A 848 -35.03 -2.10 -9.93
C LEU A 848 -36.15 -1.10 -9.65
N ARG A 849 -35.79 0.18 -9.51
CA ARG A 849 -36.76 1.28 -9.50
C ARG A 849 -36.94 1.80 -10.92
N LEU A 850 -38.18 1.81 -11.39
CA LEU A 850 -38.56 2.31 -12.72
C LEU A 850 -38.88 3.82 -12.68
N ALA A 851 -38.97 4.44 -13.86
CA ALA A 851 -39.25 5.87 -14.01
C ALA A 851 -40.61 6.27 -13.40
N ASP A 852 -41.60 5.39 -13.48
CA ASP A 852 -42.93 5.57 -12.87
C ASP A 852 -42.97 5.34 -11.34
N GLY A 853 -41.81 5.09 -10.72
CA GLY A 853 -41.67 4.87 -9.29
C GLY A 853 -41.98 3.46 -8.82
N ARG A 854 -42.41 2.55 -9.70
CA ARG A 854 -42.59 1.14 -9.33
C ARG A 854 -41.24 0.53 -8.96
N ILE A 855 -41.25 -0.20 -7.85
CA ILE A 855 -40.11 -0.96 -7.35
C ILE A 855 -40.34 -2.43 -7.70
N LEU A 856 -39.37 -3.03 -8.37
CA LEU A 856 -39.43 -4.42 -8.79
C LEU A 856 -38.29 -5.16 -8.08
N ASN A 857 -38.69 -5.94 -7.08
CA ASN A 857 -37.80 -6.76 -6.28
C ASN A 857 -37.77 -8.18 -6.84
N ARG A 858 -36.59 -8.80 -6.84
CA ARG A 858 -36.46 -10.23 -7.06
C ARG A 858 -35.60 -10.83 -5.96
N VAL A 859 -36.07 -11.96 -5.44
CA VAL A 859 -35.29 -12.90 -4.63
C VAL A 859 -35.04 -14.12 -5.49
N GLY A 860 -33.79 -14.44 -5.82
CA GLY A 860 -33.45 -15.53 -6.73
C GLY A 860 -32.79 -16.71 -6.01
N PRO A 861 -33.39 -17.93 -5.99
CA PRO A 861 -32.73 -19.10 -5.43
C PRO A 861 -31.56 -19.59 -6.30
N LEU A 862 -30.72 -20.46 -5.72
CA LEU A 862 -29.67 -21.19 -6.41
C LEU A 862 -30.21 -21.87 -7.70
N GLY A 863 -29.66 -21.54 -8.87
CA GLY A 863 -30.04 -22.18 -10.15
C GLY A 863 -31.14 -21.48 -10.97
N ALA A 864 -31.52 -20.24 -10.61
CA ALA A 864 -32.47 -19.47 -11.41
C ALA A 864 -31.88 -19.04 -12.78
N LYS A 865 -32.66 -19.22 -13.86
CA LYS A 865 -32.30 -18.82 -15.23
C LYS A 865 -31.86 -17.35 -15.35
N PRO A 866 -30.91 -17.02 -16.25
CA PRO A 866 -30.47 -15.64 -16.47
C PRO A 866 -31.69 -14.80 -16.83
N TRP A 867 -31.76 -13.60 -16.26
CA TRP A 867 -32.86 -12.69 -16.50
C TRP A 867 -32.33 -11.44 -17.18
N HIS A 868 -32.92 -11.15 -18.33
CA HIS A 868 -32.59 -9.99 -19.13
C HIS A 868 -33.74 -9.02 -19.05
N ARG A 869 -33.44 -7.78 -18.66
CA ARG A 869 -34.41 -6.70 -18.77
C ARG A 869 -33.76 -5.51 -19.46
N SER A 870 -34.18 -5.29 -20.70
CA SER A 870 -33.90 -4.04 -21.39
C SER A 870 -35.01 -3.03 -21.06
N GLY A 871 -34.65 -1.77 -20.86
CA GLY A 871 -35.63 -0.71 -20.59
C GLY A 871 -34.96 0.64 -20.47
N ASP A 872 -35.69 1.69 -20.83
CA ASP A 872 -35.22 3.05 -20.62
C ASP A 872 -35.05 3.30 -19.12
N MET A 873 -33.85 3.73 -18.73
CA MET A 873 -33.62 4.21 -17.38
C MET A 873 -33.34 5.70 -17.47
N ASP A 874 -34.17 6.44 -16.77
CA ASP A 874 -34.06 7.88 -16.66
C ASP A 874 -33.50 8.26 -15.29
N THR A 875 -33.17 9.53 -15.14
CA THR A 875 -32.80 10.16 -13.89
C THR A 875 -33.86 9.86 -12.83
N GLY A 876 -33.47 9.18 -11.74
CA GLY A 876 -34.40 8.70 -10.69
C GLY A 876 -34.76 7.21 -10.76
N CYS A 877 -34.40 6.51 -11.84
CA CYS A 877 -34.28 5.06 -11.81
C CYS A 877 -33.03 4.64 -11.04
N TYR A 878 -33.00 3.41 -10.53
CA TYR A 878 -31.77 2.79 -10.07
C TYR A 878 -31.88 1.27 -10.07
N VAL A 879 -30.72 0.63 -10.08
CA VAL A 879 -30.58 -0.80 -9.79
C VAL A 879 -29.73 -0.97 -8.54
N ALA A 880 -30.19 -1.78 -7.59
CA ALA A 880 -29.49 -2.08 -6.35
C ALA A 880 -29.41 -3.59 -6.10
N ALA A 881 -28.34 -4.04 -5.45
CA ALA A 881 -28.14 -5.44 -5.05
C ALA A 881 -27.75 -5.51 -3.56
N TYR A 882 -28.51 -6.29 -2.78
CA TYR A 882 -28.37 -6.41 -1.32
C TYR A 882 -29.12 -7.66 -0.77
N PRO A 883 -29.01 -8.00 0.53
CA PRO A 883 -27.75 -7.91 1.25
C PRO A 883 -26.73 -8.77 0.50
N ASN A 884 -25.56 -8.21 0.24
CA ASN A 884 -24.47 -8.92 -0.43
C ASN A 884 -23.31 -9.04 0.58
N PRO A 885 -22.67 -10.22 0.68
CA PRO A 885 -21.66 -10.57 1.70
C PRO A 885 -20.33 -9.90 1.46
N LEU A 886 -20.13 -9.47 0.21
CA LEU A 886 -19.10 -8.55 -0.20
C LEU A 886 -19.54 -7.14 0.15
N GLY A 887 -20.81 -6.78 -0.02
CA GLY A 887 -21.47 -5.57 0.49
C GLY A 887 -22.62 -5.14 -0.41
N ALA A 888 -23.47 -4.19 -0.01
CA ALA A 888 -24.60 -3.73 -0.81
C ALA A 888 -24.23 -2.57 -1.76
N GLY A 889 -24.77 -2.51 -2.98
CA GLY A 889 -24.44 -1.43 -3.92
C GLY A 889 -25.57 -1.06 -4.88
N ALA A 890 -25.47 0.12 -5.48
CA ALA A 890 -26.45 0.65 -6.44
C ALA A 890 -25.84 1.52 -7.55
N ILE A 891 -26.55 1.61 -8.67
CA ILE A 891 -26.21 2.46 -9.83
C ILE A 891 -27.39 3.36 -10.16
N TYR A 892 -27.11 4.65 -10.30
CA TYR A 892 -28.08 5.70 -10.64
C TYR A 892 -27.64 6.42 -11.92
N PRO A 893 -28.38 6.33 -13.04
CA PRO A 893 -28.12 7.18 -14.20
C PRO A 893 -28.40 8.66 -13.86
N LEU A 894 -27.57 9.56 -14.38
CA LEU A 894 -27.74 11.01 -14.25
C LEU A 894 -28.26 11.66 -15.55
N ALA A 895 -28.53 10.86 -16.57
CA ALA A 895 -29.12 11.32 -17.83
C ALA A 895 -30.06 10.25 -18.40
N PRO A 896 -31.16 10.64 -19.09
CA PRO A 896 -32.04 9.71 -19.77
C PRO A 896 -31.26 8.90 -20.81
N MET A 897 -31.23 7.58 -20.66
CA MET A 897 -30.54 6.71 -21.61
C MET A 897 -31.26 5.38 -21.80
N ARG A 898 -31.15 4.84 -23.01
CA ARG A 898 -31.61 3.48 -23.29
C ARG A 898 -30.60 2.51 -22.71
N THR A 899 -30.88 2.10 -21.48
CA THR A 899 -30.02 1.16 -20.77
C THR A 899 -30.51 -0.27 -20.93
N LYS A 900 -29.62 -1.20 -20.71
CA LYS A 900 -29.95 -2.62 -20.57
C LYS A 900 -29.46 -3.06 -19.22
N THR A 901 -30.24 -3.86 -18.50
CA THR A 901 -29.82 -4.48 -17.25
C THR A 901 -29.84 -5.98 -17.45
N VAL A 902 -28.68 -6.61 -17.35
CA VAL A 902 -28.54 -8.06 -17.48
C VAL A 902 -28.10 -8.64 -16.15
N LEU A 903 -28.81 -9.68 -15.73
CA LEU A 903 -28.53 -10.49 -14.56
C LEU A 903 -28.23 -11.93 -15.01
N THR A 904 -26.99 -12.37 -14.83
CA THR A 904 -26.50 -13.67 -15.34
C THR A 904 -26.45 -14.77 -14.27
N GLU A 905 -26.59 -16.04 -14.69
CA GLU A 905 -26.59 -17.23 -13.81
C GLU A 905 -25.27 -17.51 -13.07
N LYS A 906 -24.13 -17.27 -13.72
CA LYS A 906 -22.82 -17.79 -13.25
C LYS A 906 -22.11 -16.90 -12.23
N LEU A 907 -22.54 -15.65 -12.11
CA LEU A 907 -22.00 -14.58 -11.26
C LEU A 907 -23.21 -13.67 -11.00
N CYS A 908 -23.53 -13.32 -9.75
CA CYS A 908 -24.57 -12.32 -9.48
C CYS A 908 -24.06 -10.93 -9.91
N ALA A 909 -23.94 -10.74 -11.22
CA ALA A 909 -23.41 -9.58 -11.87
C ALA A 909 -24.59 -8.75 -12.41
N THR A 910 -24.80 -7.56 -11.85
CA THR A 910 -25.67 -6.54 -12.44
C THR A 910 -24.79 -5.68 -13.34
N THR A 911 -24.99 -5.76 -14.65
CA THR A 911 -24.27 -4.89 -15.60
C THR A 911 -25.16 -3.74 -16.05
N PHE A 912 -24.58 -2.54 -16.13
CA PHE A 912 -25.16 -1.31 -16.67
C PHE A 912 -24.42 -0.93 -17.96
N GLY A 913 -25.17 -0.52 -18.99
CA GLY A 913 -24.60 -0.14 -20.29
C GLY A 913 -25.62 0.48 -21.23
N LEU A 914 -25.14 1.01 -22.37
CA LEU A 914 -25.96 1.55 -23.45
C LEU A 914 -26.38 0.48 -24.46
N ALA A 915 -27.64 0.55 -24.86
CA ALA A 915 -28.19 -0.14 -26.02
C ALA A 915 -28.13 0.80 -27.24
N LEU A 916 -27.11 0.66 -28.08
CA LEU A 916 -26.91 1.45 -29.31
C LEU A 916 -27.09 0.59 -30.57
N GLU A 917 -27.68 -0.59 -30.47
CA GLU A 917 -27.75 -1.53 -31.59
C GLU A 917 -28.45 -0.88 -32.80
N GLY A 918 -27.80 -0.90 -33.97
CA GLY A 918 -28.31 -0.29 -35.21
C GLY A 918 -28.09 1.22 -35.34
N VAL A 919 -27.52 1.90 -34.34
CA VAL A 919 -27.15 3.32 -34.45
C VAL A 919 -25.98 3.47 -35.42
N LYS A 920 -26.11 4.41 -36.37
CA LYS A 920 -25.05 4.79 -37.32
C LYS A 920 -24.16 5.86 -36.67
N ALA A 921 -22.92 5.49 -36.38
CA ALA A 921 -21.89 6.37 -35.85
C ALA A 921 -21.11 7.02 -37.00
N ARG A 922 -20.83 8.31 -36.87
CA ARG A 922 -19.90 9.06 -37.73
C ARG A 922 -18.62 9.33 -36.97
N LYS A 923 -17.49 9.44 -37.67
CA LYS A 923 -16.22 9.88 -37.09
C LYS A 923 -16.42 11.21 -36.34
N GLY A 924 -16.00 11.24 -35.08
CA GLY A 924 -16.12 12.40 -34.19
C GLY A 924 -17.37 12.39 -33.31
N ASP A 925 -18.34 11.49 -33.53
CA ASP A 925 -19.49 11.35 -32.63
C ASP A 925 -19.01 10.98 -31.21
N VAL A 926 -19.57 11.66 -30.20
CA VAL A 926 -19.24 11.45 -28.78
C VAL A 926 -20.49 11.11 -27.98
N TRP A 927 -20.44 10.02 -27.22
CA TRP A 927 -21.46 9.65 -26.23
C TRP A 927 -20.90 9.84 -24.82
N ARG A 928 -21.65 10.52 -23.95
CA ARG A 928 -21.30 10.74 -22.54
C ARG A 928 -22.40 10.15 -21.64
N ILE A 929 -22.00 9.35 -20.66
CA ILE A 929 -22.89 8.54 -19.84
C ILE A 929 -22.54 8.82 -18.37
N PRO A 930 -23.12 9.88 -17.78
CA PRO A 930 -22.91 10.17 -16.37
C PRO A 930 -23.79 9.26 -15.49
N PHE A 931 -23.22 8.72 -14.43
CA PHE A 931 -23.93 7.94 -13.43
C PHE A 931 -23.26 8.05 -12.05
N VAL A 932 -24.06 7.81 -11.02
CA VAL A 932 -23.58 7.65 -9.66
C VAL A 932 -23.55 6.16 -9.32
N ALA A 933 -22.43 5.71 -8.79
CA ALA A 933 -22.31 4.38 -8.21
C ALA A 933 -22.20 4.52 -6.69
N VAL A 934 -22.80 3.58 -5.96
CA VAL A 934 -22.85 3.58 -4.49
C VAL A 934 -22.44 2.22 -3.96
N ALA A 935 -21.66 2.24 -2.89
CA ALA A 935 -21.35 1.06 -2.07
C ALA A 935 -21.67 1.35 -0.60
N ALA A 936 -22.32 0.40 0.06
CA ALA A 936 -22.63 0.47 1.48
C ALA A 936 -21.71 -0.46 2.29
N PRO A 937 -21.34 -0.11 3.54
CA PRO A 937 -20.37 -0.87 4.34
C PRO A 937 -20.73 -2.35 4.56
N THR A 938 -19.71 -3.21 4.63
CA THR A 938 -19.83 -4.68 4.78
C THR A 938 -20.15 -5.15 6.19
N THR A 939 -20.00 -4.24 7.16
CA THR A 939 -20.22 -4.48 8.59
C THR A 939 -21.69 -4.37 8.99
N LEU A 940 -22.55 -3.81 8.12
CA LEU A 940 -23.96 -3.55 8.40
C LEU A 940 -24.87 -4.29 7.41
N GLU A 941 -25.99 -4.80 7.92
CA GLU A 941 -27.05 -5.35 7.08
C GLU A 941 -27.87 -4.21 6.47
N GLN A 942 -27.97 -4.18 5.13
CA GLN A 942 -28.56 -3.08 4.38
C GLN A 942 -29.75 -3.60 3.54
N GLY A 943 -30.88 -2.90 3.60
CA GLY A 943 -32.05 -3.12 2.74
C GLY A 943 -32.17 -2.06 1.63
N ASN A 944 -33.24 -2.11 0.83
CA ASN A 944 -33.47 -1.12 -0.26
C ASN A 944 -33.51 0.33 0.24
N GLN A 945 -33.95 0.54 1.48
CA GLN A 945 -34.29 1.85 2.01
C GLN A 945 -33.10 2.81 1.94
N VAL A 946 -31.88 2.33 2.25
CA VAL A 946 -30.66 3.13 2.15
C VAL A 946 -30.47 3.72 0.74
N PHE A 947 -30.78 2.95 -0.30
CA PHE A 947 -30.60 3.36 -1.70
C PHE A 947 -31.69 4.35 -2.15
N GLU A 948 -32.91 4.21 -1.64
CA GLU A 948 -33.96 5.19 -1.86
C GLU A 948 -33.68 6.50 -1.09
N ASP A 949 -33.13 6.41 0.12
CA ASP A 949 -32.73 7.57 0.93
C ASP A 949 -31.57 8.31 0.26
N ILE A 950 -30.56 7.61 -0.27
CA ILE A 950 -29.48 8.20 -1.06
C ILE A 950 -30.05 8.92 -2.29
N ARG A 951 -30.96 8.27 -3.03
CA ARG A 951 -31.59 8.86 -4.22
C ARG A 951 -32.28 10.19 -3.88
N ARG A 952 -33.06 10.21 -2.79
CA ARG A 952 -33.82 11.39 -2.34
C ARG A 952 -32.90 12.49 -1.83
N THR A 953 -31.98 12.16 -0.94
CA THR A 953 -31.09 13.13 -0.30
C THR A 953 -30.14 13.77 -1.31
N LEU A 954 -29.64 13.01 -2.29
CA LEU A 954 -28.78 13.52 -3.37
C LEU A 954 -29.54 14.08 -4.59
N GLY A 955 -30.88 14.22 -4.53
CA GLY A 955 -31.64 14.87 -5.62
C GLY A 955 -31.61 14.10 -6.95
N ILE A 956 -31.55 12.78 -6.93
CA ILE A 956 -31.50 11.97 -8.16
C ILE A 956 -32.94 11.73 -8.66
N GLY A 957 -33.34 12.49 -9.67
CA GLY A 957 -34.69 12.43 -10.26
C GLY A 957 -35.76 13.07 -9.37
N CYS A 958 -35.35 13.92 -8.44
CA CYS A 958 -36.19 14.73 -7.56
C CYS A 958 -35.39 15.94 -7.06
N SER A 959 -36.03 16.87 -6.36
CA SER A 959 -35.30 17.91 -5.62
C SER A 959 -34.38 17.28 -4.56
N PRO A 960 -33.20 17.89 -4.29
CA PRO A 960 -32.31 17.43 -3.23
C PRO A 960 -33.01 17.53 -1.86
N GLY A 961 -32.58 16.67 -0.92
CA GLY A 961 -33.17 16.62 0.42
C GLY A 961 -32.78 17.78 1.34
N TYR A 962 -31.90 18.66 0.89
CA TYR A 962 -31.35 19.79 1.62
C TYR A 962 -31.70 21.11 0.92
N ALA A 963 -31.89 22.18 1.69
CA ALA A 963 -32.03 23.54 1.17
C ALA A 963 -30.65 24.12 0.83
N ILE A 964 -30.61 24.97 -0.21
CA ILE A 964 -29.38 25.55 -0.74
C ILE A 964 -29.58 27.06 -0.91
N GLU A 965 -28.76 27.84 -0.22
CA GLU A 965 -28.79 29.31 -0.27
C GLU A 965 -27.40 29.83 -0.67
N PRO A 966 -27.10 29.95 -1.98
CA PRO A 966 -25.82 30.46 -2.44
C PRO A 966 -25.72 31.97 -2.17
N ARG A 967 -24.58 32.39 -1.60
CA ARG A 967 -24.24 33.81 -1.35
C ARG A 967 -23.24 34.35 -2.38
N ILE A 968 -22.31 33.52 -2.83
CA ILE A 968 -21.30 33.84 -3.85
C ILE A 968 -21.20 32.68 -4.82
N GLY A 969 -21.08 32.98 -6.12
CA GLY A 969 -21.10 31.99 -7.19
C GLY A 969 -22.50 31.46 -7.47
N THR A 970 -22.60 30.44 -8.32
CA THR A 970 -23.89 29.89 -8.76
C THR A 970 -23.91 28.37 -8.70
N VAL A 971 -25.03 27.80 -8.29
CA VAL A 971 -25.26 26.35 -8.35
C VAL A 971 -25.62 25.96 -9.78
N SER A 972 -24.86 25.03 -10.35
CA SER A 972 -25.02 24.56 -11.73
C SER A 972 -25.85 23.28 -11.82
N ASP A 973 -25.69 22.36 -10.87
CA ASP A 973 -26.40 21.08 -10.83
C ASP A 973 -26.43 20.54 -9.38
N THR A 974 -27.53 19.90 -8.99
CA THR A 974 -27.69 19.26 -7.67
C THR A 974 -27.95 17.76 -7.78
N THR A 975 -27.87 17.20 -9.00
CA THR A 975 -28.23 15.80 -9.27
C THR A 975 -27.07 14.89 -8.91
N GLY A 976 -27.23 14.13 -7.83
CA GLY A 976 -26.20 13.25 -7.28
C GLY A 976 -25.17 13.99 -6.43
N ARG A 977 -24.75 15.19 -6.82
CA ARG A 977 -23.75 16.05 -6.15
C ARG A 977 -24.20 17.50 -6.15
N LEU A 978 -23.53 18.34 -5.37
CA LEU A 978 -23.57 19.78 -5.52
C LEU A 978 -22.46 20.24 -6.48
N LEU A 979 -22.81 20.59 -7.72
CA LEU A 979 -21.91 21.22 -8.67
C LEU A 979 -22.17 22.73 -8.70
N ALA A 980 -21.13 23.52 -8.50
CA ALA A 980 -21.19 24.97 -8.50
C ALA A 980 -20.09 25.60 -9.37
N GLN A 981 -20.34 26.84 -9.78
CA GLN A 981 -19.39 27.72 -10.46
C GLN A 981 -18.93 28.79 -9.46
N ALA A 982 -17.62 28.98 -9.33
CA ALA A 982 -17.06 30.02 -8.50
C ALA A 982 -17.42 31.42 -9.05
N GLY A 983 -17.80 32.34 -8.16
CA GLY A 983 -17.86 33.78 -8.40
C GLY A 983 -16.77 34.46 -7.58
N ASP A 984 -16.03 35.41 -8.14
CA ASP A 984 -14.88 36.04 -7.48
C ASP A 984 -13.88 35.02 -6.89
N SER A 985 -13.59 33.96 -7.66
CA SER A 985 -12.67 32.88 -7.27
C SER A 985 -13.07 32.07 -6.02
N ALA A 986 -14.35 32.13 -5.61
CA ALA A 986 -14.90 31.31 -4.54
C ALA A 986 -16.37 30.93 -4.76
N PHE A 987 -16.86 29.96 -4.00
CA PHE A 987 -18.27 29.62 -3.89
C PHE A 987 -18.63 29.59 -2.41
N ALA A 988 -19.65 30.37 -2.03
CA ALA A 988 -20.13 30.46 -0.65
C ALA A 988 -21.62 30.13 -0.60
N VAL A 989 -22.00 29.21 0.29
CA VAL A 989 -23.36 28.66 0.36
C VAL A 989 -23.75 28.28 1.78
N THR A 990 -25.03 28.40 2.12
CA THR A 990 -25.60 27.80 3.32
C THR A 990 -26.42 26.56 2.92
N LEU A 991 -26.19 25.45 3.62
CA LEU A 991 -26.84 24.16 3.40
C LEU A 991 -27.56 23.73 4.67
N SER A 992 -28.83 23.32 4.57
CA SER A 992 -29.60 22.89 5.75
C SER A 992 -29.16 21.52 6.27
N LYS A 993 -29.17 21.35 7.59
CA LYS A 993 -29.03 20.07 8.29
C LYS A 993 -29.97 19.05 7.66
N THR A 994 -29.40 17.92 7.25
CA THR A 994 -30.14 16.87 6.56
C THR A 994 -29.61 15.52 7.00
N THR A 995 -30.49 14.62 7.42
CA THR A 995 -30.12 13.23 7.70
C THR A 995 -29.76 12.54 6.39
N MET A 996 -28.47 12.26 6.20
CA MET A 996 -27.95 11.68 4.98
C MET A 996 -27.22 10.35 5.26
N PRO A 997 -27.54 9.27 4.52
CA PRO A 997 -26.83 7.99 4.61
C PRO A 997 -25.41 8.01 3.99
N THR A 998 -25.01 9.14 3.42
CA THR A 998 -23.73 9.39 2.75
C THR A 998 -23.32 10.86 2.93
N ASP A 999 -22.07 11.18 2.64
CA ASP A 999 -21.56 12.56 2.66
C ASP A 999 -21.94 13.27 1.35
N LEU A 1000 -22.28 14.56 1.41
CA LEU A 1000 -22.58 15.36 0.22
C LEU A 1000 -21.28 15.68 -0.52
N PHE A 1001 -21.16 15.22 -1.76
CA PHE A 1001 -20.05 15.60 -2.62
C PHE A 1001 -20.26 16.97 -3.26
N VAL A 1002 -19.24 17.82 -3.17
CA VAL A 1002 -19.25 19.19 -3.69
C VAL A 1002 -18.12 19.38 -4.69
N GLN A 1003 -18.47 19.97 -5.84
CA GLN A 1003 -17.54 20.35 -6.91
C GLN A 1003 -17.68 21.84 -7.21
N VAL A 1004 -16.57 22.56 -7.24
CA VAL A 1004 -16.57 24.01 -7.55
C VAL A 1004 -15.65 24.28 -8.73
N GLN A 1005 -16.22 24.73 -9.84
CA GLN A 1005 -15.51 24.99 -11.10
C GLN A 1005 -15.03 26.45 -11.21
N GLY A 1006 -14.05 26.69 -12.08
CA GLY A 1006 -13.52 28.02 -12.38
C GLY A 1006 -12.41 28.49 -11.44
N LEU A 1007 -11.66 27.54 -10.89
CA LEU A 1007 -10.55 27.79 -9.96
C LEU A 1007 -9.19 27.56 -10.66
N ASN A 1008 -8.15 28.20 -10.16
CA ASN A 1008 -6.79 28.12 -10.67
C ASN A 1008 -5.96 27.08 -9.89
N GLU A 1009 -5.45 26.05 -10.56
CA GLU A 1009 -4.61 24.99 -9.95
C GLU A 1009 -3.24 25.47 -9.43
N ARG A 1010 -2.83 26.69 -9.78
CA ARG A 1010 -1.58 27.28 -9.29
C ARG A 1010 -1.75 28.00 -7.96
N TRP A 1011 -2.97 28.13 -7.45
CA TRP A 1011 -3.27 28.86 -6.22
C TRP A 1011 -3.82 27.90 -5.17
N THR A 1012 -3.44 28.07 -3.90
CA THR A 1012 -4.07 27.32 -2.80
C THR A 1012 -5.58 27.48 -2.89
N CYS A 1013 -6.29 26.36 -2.86
CA CYS A 1013 -7.73 26.31 -2.68
C CYS A 1013 -8.00 25.73 -1.29
N ALA A 1014 -8.97 26.31 -0.60
CA ALA A 1014 -9.37 25.84 0.72
C ALA A 1014 -10.90 25.79 0.83
N LYS A 1015 -11.38 25.01 1.79
CA LYS A 1015 -12.75 25.12 2.32
C LYS A 1015 -12.74 25.74 3.70
N GLN A 1016 -13.84 26.39 4.05
CA GLN A 1016 -14.12 26.90 5.38
C GLN A 1016 -15.55 26.54 5.76
N LEU A 1017 -15.76 26.02 6.96
CA LEU A 1017 -17.08 25.67 7.50
C LEU A 1017 -17.40 26.61 8.66
N GLY A 1018 -18.53 27.32 8.66
CA GLY A 1018 -18.96 28.14 9.81
C GLY A 1018 -17.98 29.21 10.30
N GLY A 1019 -17.01 29.62 9.47
CA GLY A 1019 -15.92 30.52 9.88
C GLY A 1019 -14.77 29.86 10.64
N GLU A 1020 -14.71 28.53 10.67
CA GLU A 1020 -13.61 27.72 11.23
C GLU A 1020 -12.31 27.89 10.41
N GLU A 1021 -11.32 27.02 10.67
CA GLU A 1021 -10.03 27.00 9.98
C GLU A 1021 -10.17 26.71 8.47
N LEU A 1022 -9.24 27.28 7.68
CA LEU A 1022 -9.09 26.97 6.27
C LEU A 1022 -8.50 25.56 6.10
N VAL A 1023 -9.26 24.67 5.47
CA VAL A 1023 -8.81 23.30 5.17
C VAL A 1023 -8.46 23.22 3.68
N PRO A 1024 -7.21 22.89 3.29
CA PRO A 1024 -6.82 22.77 1.89
C PRO A 1024 -7.68 21.76 1.11
N VAL A 1025 -8.02 22.11 -0.14
CA VAL A 1025 -8.85 21.30 -1.03
C VAL A 1025 -8.16 21.09 -2.36
N THR A 1026 -8.21 19.86 -2.86
CA THR A 1026 -7.62 19.49 -4.13
C THR A 1026 -8.30 20.19 -5.31
N VAL A 1027 -7.51 20.82 -6.18
CA VAL A 1027 -7.96 21.37 -7.47
C VAL A 1027 -7.39 20.56 -8.62
N SER A 1028 -8.24 20.20 -9.58
CA SER A 1028 -7.80 19.57 -10.84
C SER A 1028 -8.76 19.90 -11.98
N ARG A 1029 -8.19 20.19 -13.15
CA ARG A 1029 -8.86 20.77 -14.32
C ARG A 1029 -9.73 21.97 -13.95
N GLY A 1030 -9.17 22.84 -13.10
CA GLY A 1030 -9.85 24.03 -12.55
C GLY A 1030 -11.12 23.75 -11.74
N THR A 1031 -11.27 22.54 -11.19
CA THR A 1031 -12.37 22.14 -10.31
C THR A 1031 -11.83 21.76 -8.94
N ALA A 1032 -12.36 22.34 -7.87
CA ALA A 1032 -12.12 21.92 -6.49
C ALA A 1032 -13.10 20.80 -6.09
N TYR A 1033 -12.64 19.86 -5.26
CA TYR A 1033 -13.39 18.67 -4.87
C TYR A 1033 -13.38 18.47 -3.36
N THR A 1034 -14.56 18.47 -2.72
CA THR A 1034 -14.69 18.27 -1.27
C THR A 1034 -15.94 17.46 -0.92
N ALA A 1035 -16.01 16.91 0.29
CA ALA A 1035 -17.17 16.21 0.84
C ALA A 1035 -17.61 16.82 2.19
N LEU A 1036 -18.91 16.80 2.45
CA LEU A 1036 -19.52 17.42 3.64
C LEU A 1036 -20.47 16.48 4.37
N ASP A 1037 -20.40 16.50 5.70
CA ASP A 1037 -21.37 15.84 6.57
C ASP A 1037 -22.49 16.82 6.97
N LEU A 1038 -23.69 16.67 6.41
CA LEU A 1038 -24.85 17.51 6.73
C LEU A 1038 -25.68 17.00 7.92
N ASN A 1039 -25.31 15.86 8.53
CA ASN A 1039 -26.09 15.27 9.63
C ASN A 1039 -26.05 16.09 10.93
N PRO A 1040 -24.92 16.70 11.36
CA PRO A 1040 -24.83 17.34 12.67
C PRO A 1040 -25.64 18.64 12.78
N ALA A 1041 -25.48 19.54 11.81
CA ALA A 1041 -25.99 20.92 11.84
C ALA A 1041 -26.13 21.50 10.43
N ASP A 1042 -26.70 22.71 10.33
CA ASP A 1042 -26.61 23.54 9.12
C ASP A 1042 -25.14 23.86 8.84
N VAL A 1043 -24.78 23.93 7.56
CA VAL A 1043 -23.40 24.14 7.12
C VAL A 1043 -23.29 25.43 6.33
N GLU A 1044 -22.54 26.40 6.84
CA GLU A 1044 -22.05 27.53 6.06
C GLU A 1044 -20.73 27.15 5.42
N LEU A 1045 -20.71 26.95 4.10
CA LEU A 1045 -19.54 26.52 3.34
C LEU A 1045 -18.98 27.67 2.52
N VAL A 1046 -17.66 27.81 2.52
CA VAL A 1046 -16.89 28.54 1.49
C VAL A 1046 -15.89 27.58 0.86
N VAL A 1047 -15.75 27.57 -0.46
CA VAL A 1047 -14.70 26.83 -1.20
C VAL A 1047 -14.12 27.73 -2.28
N GLY A 1048 -12.81 27.91 -2.32
CA GLY A 1048 -12.16 28.76 -3.32
C GLY A 1048 -10.73 29.14 -2.95
N HIS A 1049 -10.23 30.22 -3.54
CA HIS A 1049 -8.90 30.74 -3.27
C HIS A 1049 -8.93 31.78 -2.12
N PRO A 1050 -8.31 31.52 -0.96
CA PRO A 1050 -8.22 32.49 0.14
C PRO A 1050 -7.49 33.77 -0.27
N VAL A 1051 -6.50 33.64 -1.16
CA VAL A 1051 -5.77 34.74 -1.78
C VAL A 1051 -5.75 34.53 -3.30
N THR A 1052 -5.99 35.60 -4.03
CA THR A 1052 -6.02 35.62 -5.50
C THR A 1052 -4.88 36.50 -6.03
N CYS A 1053 -4.50 36.30 -7.28
CA CYS A 1053 -3.51 37.11 -7.98
C CYS A 1053 -4.09 37.68 -9.28
N SER A 1054 -3.75 38.92 -9.65
CA SER A 1054 -4.14 39.49 -10.94
C SER A 1054 -3.57 38.70 -12.14
N GLU A 1055 -2.48 37.96 -11.92
CA GLU A 1055 -1.79 37.16 -12.94
C GLU A 1055 -1.93 35.66 -12.67
N SER A 1056 -2.75 34.98 -13.48
CA SER A 1056 -3.06 33.55 -13.33
C SER A 1056 -1.84 32.62 -13.46
N ALA A 1057 -0.77 33.11 -14.09
CA ALA A 1057 0.45 32.34 -14.28
C ALA A 1057 1.29 32.20 -13.00
N ILE A 1058 1.15 33.13 -12.05
CA ILE A 1058 1.87 33.13 -10.77
C ILE A 1058 1.34 32.02 -9.88
N ARG A 1059 2.26 31.26 -9.27
CA ARG A 1059 1.91 30.27 -8.25
C ARG A 1059 1.74 30.99 -6.91
N VAL A 1060 0.65 30.69 -6.21
CA VAL A 1060 0.30 31.28 -4.91
C VAL A 1060 0.03 30.15 -3.94
N VAL A 1061 0.75 30.12 -2.82
CA VAL A 1061 0.54 29.14 -1.75
C VAL A 1061 0.26 29.89 -0.46
N THR A 1062 -0.80 29.54 0.26
CA THR A 1062 -1.20 30.20 1.50
C THR A 1062 -1.25 29.21 2.65
N TRP A 1063 -0.62 29.49 3.78
CA TRP A 1063 -0.80 28.66 4.98
C TRP A 1063 -0.72 29.46 6.27
N TRP A 1064 -1.24 28.86 7.34
CA TRP A 1064 -1.29 29.47 8.67
C TRP A 1064 0.03 29.26 9.42
N SER A 1065 0.56 30.34 9.96
CA SER A 1065 1.59 30.40 11.00
C SER A 1065 0.99 31.00 12.28
N ASP A 1066 1.71 31.00 13.40
CA ASP A 1066 1.22 31.67 14.62
C ASP A 1066 1.15 33.20 14.48
N GLU A 1067 1.90 33.78 13.52
CA GLU A 1067 1.90 35.22 13.21
C GLU A 1067 0.78 35.65 12.24
N GLY A 1068 0.13 34.69 11.59
CA GLY A 1068 -0.98 34.92 10.65
C GLY A 1068 -0.90 34.07 9.38
N LEU A 1069 -1.52 34.55 8.30
CA LEU A 1069 -1.53 33.85 7.01
C LEU A 1069 -0.29 34.27 6.20
N GLU A 1070 0.64 33.34 5.95
CA GLU A 1070 1.77 33.53 5.04
C GLU A 1070 1.32 33.23 3.59
N VAL A 1071 1.72 34.07 2.64
CA VAL A 1071 1.43 33.92 1.21
C VAL A 1071 2.74 33.88 0.42
N TYR A 1072 3.06 32.73 -0.14
CA TYR A 1072 4.18 32.54 -1.05
C TYR A 1072 3.74 32.74 -2.50
N ALA A 1073 4.32 33.72 -3.20
CA ALA A 1073 4.09 33.97 -4.63
C ALA A 1073 5.36 33.67 -5.44
N HIS A 1074 5.23 32.96 -6.56
CA HIS A 1074 6.37 32.58 -7.40
C HIS A 1074 6.11 32.71 -8.90
N ASN A 1075 7.09 33.31 -9.59
CA ASN A 1075 7.09 33.46 -11.04
C ASN A 1075 7.97 32.40 -11.71
N SER A 1076 7.36 31.31 -12.18
CA SER A 1076 8.07 30.27 -12.95
C SER A 1076 8.42 30.70 -14.40
N GLY A 1077 7.93 31.85 -14.86
CA GLY A 1077 8.08 32.33 -16.24
C GLY A 1077 9.46 32.91 -16.57
N GLU A 1078 9.76 33.05 -17.86
CA GLU A 1078 11.05 33.57 -18.35
C GLU A 1078 11.15 35.11 -18.31
N GLY A 1079 10.01 35.81 -18.19
CA GLY A 1079 9.93 37.27 -18.10
C GLY A 1079 9.52 37.76 -16.71
N PRO A 1080 9.84 39.01 -16.34
CA PRO A 1080 9.33 39.63 -15.12
C PRO A 1080 7.82 39.82 -15.20
N VAL A 1081 7.14 39.74 -14.07
CA VAL A 1081 5.67 39.90 -13.95
C VAL A 1081 5.37 40.94 -12.87
N GLU A 1082 4.46 41.86 -13.17
CA GLU A 1082 3.85 42.75 -12.17
C GLU A 1082 2.45 42.22 -11.86
N CYS A 1083 2.12 42.05 -10.59
CA CYS A 1083 0.82 41.55 -10.18
C CYS A 1083 0.38 42.04 -8.80
N ASP A 1084 -0.92 41.95 -8.55
CA ASP A 1084 -1.54 42.27 -7.27
C ASP A 1084 -2.04 40.99 -6.60
N LEU A 1085 -1.59 40.72 -5.37
CA LEU A 1085 -2.21 39.73 -4.50
C LEU A 1085 -3.32 40.37 -3.68
N ARG A 1086 -4.45 39.67 -3.52
CA ARG A 1086 -5.60 40.16 -2.76
C ARG A 1086 -6.25 39.05 -1.95
N THR A 1087 -6.57 39.31 -0.69
CA THR A 1087 -7.39 38.41 0.12
C THR A 1087 -8.82 38.34 -0.39
N ASN A 1088 -9.40 37.15 -0.35
CA ASN A 1088 -10.76 36.92 -0.84
C ASN A 1088 -11.79 37.12 0.29
N ARG A 1089 -12.69 38.09 0.08
CA ARG A 1089 -13.74 38.48 1.03
C ARG A 1089 -14.79 37.39 1.27
N ALA A 1090 -14.81 36.34 0.45
CA ALA A 1090 -15.69 35.19 0.67
C ALA A 1090 -15.34 34.43 1.96
N PHE A 1091 -14.07 34.43 2.37
CA PHE A 1091 -13.60 33.74 3.56
C PHE A 1091 -13.74 34.61 4.81
N VAL A 1092 -14.38 34.06 5.83
CA VAL A 1092 -14.65 34.75 7.09
C VAL A 1092 -13.36 34.83 7.90
N GLY A 1093 -13.06 35.99 8.48
CA GLY A 1093 -11.89 36.21 9.33
C GLY A 1093 -10.63 36.67 8.61
N LEU A 1094 -10.59 36.64 7.27
CA LEU A 1094 -9.48 37.23 6.50
C LEU A 1094 -9.65 38.76 6.38
N PRO A 1095 -8.62 39.56 6.74
CA PRO A 1095 -8.68 41.00 6.56
C PRO A 1095 -8.69 41.36 5.08
N VAL A 1096 -9.30 42.50 4.72
CA VAL A 1096 -9.17 43.04 3.36
C VAL A 1096 -7.77 43.61 3.21
N ALA A 1097 -6.95 42.95 2.40
CA ALA A 1097 -5.56 43.33 2.20
C ALA A 1097 -5.16 43.10 0.74
N GLU A 1098 -4.27 43.96 0.24
CA GLU A 1098 -3.71 43.86 -1.10
C GLU A 1098 -2.19 44.10 -1.03
N HIS A 1099 -1.44 43.41 -1.90
CA HIS A 1099 0.01 43.53 -1.99
C HIS A 1099 0.43 43.58 -3.47
N HIS A 1100 0.99 44.72 -3.88
CA HIS A 1100 1.50 44.92 -5.24
C HIS A 1100 2.96 44.49 -5.31
N LEU A 1101 3.30 43.66 -6.28
CA LEU A 1101 4.63 43.07 -6.38
C LEU A 1101 5.11 42.93 -7.83
N ARG A 1102 6.42 43.06 -7.99
CA ARG A 1102 7.13 42.81 -9.25
C ARG A 1102 8.07 41.63 -9.06
N LEU A 1103 7.76 40.50 -9.68
CA LEU A 1103 8.54 39.26 -9.59
C LEU A 1103 9.46 39.10 -10.81
N PRO A 1104 10.79 39.15 -10.64
CA PRO A 1104 11.72 38.71 -11.68
C PRO A 1104 11.48 37.25 -12.11
N PRO A 1105 12.02 36.83 -13.27
CA PRO A 1105 11.98 35.43 -13.71
C PRO A 1105 12.58 34.50 -12.65
N GLY A 1106 11.80 33.50 -12.23
CA GLY A 1106 12.22 32.50 -11.25
C GLY A 1106 12.41 33.00 -9.82
N ALA A 1107 11.89 34.18 -9.49
CA ALA A 1107 11.90 34.75 -8.15
C ALA A 1107 10.61 34.42 -7.38
N SER A 1108 10.70 34.53 -6.06
CA SER A 1108 9.58 34.38 -5.14
C SER A 1108 9.50 35.58 -4.19
N ASP A 1109 8.31 35.85 -3.67
CA ASP A 1109 8.04 36.81 -2.60
C ASP A 1109 7.19 36.13 -1.52
N VAL A 1110 7.31 36.57 -0.27
CA VAL A 1110 6.49 36.11 0.86
C VAL A 1110 5.79 37.32 1.46
N TRP A 1111 4.46 37.24 1.53
CA TRP A 1111 3.61 38.27 2.10
C TRP A 1111 2.91 37.72 3.35
N GLU A 1112 3.13 38.37 4.48
CA GLU A 1112 2.48 38.05 5.75
C GLU A 1112 1.22 38.89 5.94
N ILE A 1113 0.12 38.23 6.31
CA ILE A 1113 -1.16 38.86 6.60
C ILE A 1113 -1.49 38.59 8.07
N SER A 1114 -1.53 39.65 8.87
CA SER A 1114 -1.99 39.56 10.26
C SER A 1114 -3.47 39.17 10.31
N ALA A 1115 -3.72 37.90 10.54
CA ALA A 1115 -5.05 37.30 10.62
C ALA A 1115 -5.08 36.32 11.81
N LEU A 1116 -6.21 36.27 12.52
CA LEU A 1116 -6.38 35.30 13.60
C LEU A 1116 -6.78 33.96 12.98
N ARG A 1117 -6.06 32.89 13.33
CA ARG A 1117 -6.50 31.52 13.07
C ARG A 1117 -7.85 31.33 13.79
N GLY A 1118 -8.91 31.00 13.04
CA GLY A 1118 -10.24 30.79 13.62
C GLY A 1118 -10.19 29.77 14.76
N ARG A 1119 -10.87 30.05 15.87
CA ARG A 1119 -10.98 29.13 17.01
C ARG A 1119 -12.19 28.23 16.90
#